data_AF-A0A813L9I3-F1
#
_entry.id   AF-A0A813L9I3-F1
#
_cell.length_a   1.000
_cell.length_b   1.000
_cell.length_c   1.000
_cell.angle_alpha   90.00
_cell.angle_beta   90.00
_cell.angle_gamma   90.00
#
_symmetry.space_group_name_H-M   'P 1'
#
loop_
_entity.id
_entity.type
_entity.pdbx_description
1 polymer ?
#
loop_
_entity_poly.entity_id
_entity_poly.type
_entity_poly.pdbx_seq_one_letter_code
_entity_poly.pdbx_strand_id
1 'polypeptide(L)'
;MEETVGASPYRDPELLAACSDLDEEGLEAVLGDLGFAQPGYYVAEFKVLILAAEACARQCRRRFASASETELAWQAHLLAKRRKTRAAEVEERLRRDQPPPGAAAYAKWPSRMRRRLGKAGDNPAQRTEIESKERAKWTVRLIRILKDAKLPAAIEPDGSPVDEGTLRRVTKGRRASTLRSRIKTWEKAGQWFLRTFGGPWPRTVGQVLAYLEARLAEPCARTVPDTIVKTLTFIEVAGEVEAPSRLSTHPAVQNWLEEATTSLAAATRPRKKAQQLLVKIVLAWERTVVDESLPVFVRAFAWYKLTKLWGGMRSSDPQGLPPAKVKLDRRGLLGVFERTKTTGAGKKIEQASLVVSRQAFLEQPEWLATGYGLWKDMGIAAECSDRDYWLPRPSLDLSGCVPRLATYAHASAMSQALARTLKYEGLSGSGLLLTLSGAGLFWTEHSERATINTWARACGVLEDVRKMMCRWQPTCEEGYLRNLRHLVESAQLQIASTIRIAMAAGEDLLDEGQVLDELEDYFEMKWERSPAEVKDQLTRLKYFWPEGGQDQIAADLVGEAVADSFSGMAAMEELTQAAYLGQANASVEPEAEEESLPEESDEETAKEEAPPVSHLGKFFISITGAARKRRLHLGGECWRAPGRDYGEFERCDAGQPAPAKYHAVCKQCFPSGVVAQASDEESSSDGSSI
;
A
#
# COMPACT_ATOMS: atom_id res chain seq x y z
N MET A 1 44.32 -2.55 5.12
CA MET A 1 44.38 -4.00 4.85
C MET A 1 43.34 -4.68 5.72
N GLU A 2 42.06 -4.49 5.39
CA GLU A 2 40.92 -5.22 5.96
C GLU A 2 39.68 -4.76 5.19
N GLU A 3 39.52 -5.31 3.98
CA GLU A 3 38.30 -5.21 3.17
C GLU A 3 38.32 -6.42 2.24
N THR A 4 37.72 -7.54 2.69
CA THR A 4 37.18 -8.64 1.86
C THR A 4 36.76 -9.82 2.76
N VAL A 5 35.63 -9.69 3.45
CA VAL A 5 34.90 -10.86 3.95
C VAL A 5 33.45 -10.73 3.51
N GLY A 6 33.03 -11.58 2.57
CA GLY A 6 31.65 -11.61 2.09
C GLY A 6 31.41 -12.16 0.68
N ALA A 7 32.42 -12.72 0.01
CA ALA A 7 32.19 -13.54 -1.19
C ALA A 7 32.11 -15.00 -0.75
N SER A 8 30.89 -15.55 -0.77
CA SER A 8 30.67 -16.99 -0.64
C SER A 8 31.45 -17.73 -1.75
N PRO A 9 32.26 -18.76 -1.42
CA PRO A 9 33.20 -19.39 -2.36
C PRO A 9 32.54 -20.11 -3.55
N TYR A 10 31.22 -20.29 -3.55
CA TYR A 10 30.47 -20.87 -4.69
C TYR A 10 30.37 -19.97 -5.93
N ARG A 11 30.84 -18.72 -5.85
CA ARG A 11 30.71 -17.76 -6.95
C ARG A 11 31.91 -17.69 -7.90
N ASP A 12 32.95 -18.47 -7.63
CA ASP A 12 34.13 -18.52 -8.49
C ASP A 12 34.29 -19.92 -9.13
N PRO A 13 33.92 -20.08 -10.41
CA PRO A 13 34.06 -21.33 -11.13
C PRO A 13 35.51 -21.83 -11.24
N GLU A 14 36.52 -20.97 -11.10
CA GLU A 14 37.93 -21.38 -11.14
C GLU A 14 38.38 -21.99 -9.82
N LEU A 15 37.92 -21.46 -8.68
CA LEU A 15 38.17 -22.04 -7.36
C LEU A 15 37.48 -23.40 -7.20
N LEU A 16 36.25 -23.54 -7.70
CA LEU A 16 35.53 -24.82 -7.72
C LEU A 16 36.18 -25.82 -8.69
N ALA A 17 36.67 -25.37 -9.85
CA ALA A 17 37.38 -26.24 -10.79
C ALA A 17 38.75 -26.71 -10.26
N ALA A 18 39.40 -25.97 -9.37
CA ALA A 18 40.66 -26.38 -8.75
C ALA A 18 40.50 -27.56 -7.77
N CYS A 19 39.27 -27.88 -7.36
CA CYS A 19 38.97 -29.04 -6.54
C CYS A 19 38.82 -30.34 -7.34
N SER A 20 38.98 -30.34 -8.66
CA SER A 20 38.75 -31.54 -9.49
C SER A 20 39.79 -32.64 -9.32
N ASP A 21 40.98 -32.28 -8.83
CA ASP A 21 42.06 -33.23 -8.55
C ASP A 21 42.00 -33.83 -7.14
N LEU A 22 41.01 -33.44 -6.32
CA LEU A 22 40.84 -33.96 -4.96
C LEU A 22 40.10 -35.30 -4.96
N ASP A 23 40.56 -36.21 -4.10
CA ASP A 23 39.88 -37.47 -3.80
C ASP A 23 38.67 -37.24 -2.85
N GLU A 24 37.89 -38.29 -2.58
CA GLU A 24 36.67 -38.17 -1.77
C GLU A 24 36.94 -37.67 -0.35
N GLU A 25 38.05 -38.07 0.27
CA GLU A 25 38.47 -37.56 1.59
C GLU A 25 38.85 -36.07 1.54
N GLY A 26 39.55 -35.63 0.48
CA GLY A 26 39.87 -34.22 0.25
C GLY A 26 38.62 -33.35 0.03
N LEU A 27 37.62 -33.88 -0.69
CA LEU A 27 36.34 -33.18 -0.91
C LEU A 27 35.49 -33.10 0.36
N GLU A 28 35.48 -34.16 1.18
CA GLU A 28 34.83 -34.13 2.50
C GLU A 28 35.48 -33.09 3.43
N ALA A 29 36.80 -32.97 3.42
CA ALA A 29 37.51 -31.97 4.22
C ALA A 29 37.12 -30.53 3.81
N VAL A 30 37.07 -30.25 2.51
CA VAL A 30 36.63 -28.93 1.99
C VAL A 30 35.19 -28.63 2.38
N LEU A 31 34.29 -29.60 2.27
CA LEU A 31 32.89 -29.45 2.69
C LEU A 31 32.78 -29.27 4.22
N GLY A 32 33.64 -29.92 5.00
CA GLY A 32 33.75 -29.71 6.45
C GLY A 32 34.17 -28.28 6.81
N ASP A 33 35.22 -27.76 6.16
CA ASP A 33 35.71 -26.39 6.36
C ASP A 33 34.69 -25.32 5.93
N LEU A 34 33.84 -25.65 4.96
CA LEU A 34 32.72 -24.81 4.51
C LEU A 34 31.49 -24.90 5.44
N GLY A 35 31.55 -25.71 6.51
CA GLY A 35 30.53 -25.77 7.55
C GLY A 35 29.37 -26.73 7.27
N PHE A 36 29.52 -27.70 6.35
CA PHE A 36 28.50 -28.73 6.16
C PHE A 36 28.51 -29.74 7.31
N ALA A 37 27.35 -29.98 7.91
CA ALA A 37 27.20 -30.85 9.08
C ALA A 37 27.42 -32.35 8.77
N GLN A 38 27.29 -32.78 7.50
CA GLN A 38 27.56 -34.15 7.04
C GLN A 38 28.28 -34.13 5.69
N PRO A 39 29.59 -33.82 5.66
CA PRO A 39 30.35 -33.58 4.42
C PRO A 39 30.25 -34.72 3.41
N GLY A 40 30.35 -35.98 3.89
CA GLY A 40 30.27 -37.18 3.04
C GLY A 40 28.96 -37.38 2.28
N TYR A 41 27.85 -36.83 2.78
CA TYR A 41 26.56 -36.91 2.09
C TYR A 41 26.54 -36.04 0.82
N TYR A 42 27.28 -34.93 0.81
CA TYR A 42 27.25 -33.93 -0.24
C TYR A 42 28.38 -34.09 -1.27
N VAL A 43 29.30 -35.04 -1.10
CA VAL A 43 30.45 -35.24 -1.99
C VAL A 43 30.01 -35.49 -3.44
N ALA A 44 28.98 -36.31 -3.64
CA ALA A 44 28.47 -36.63 -4.98
C ALA A 44 27.86 -35.40 -5.68
N GLU A 45 27.10 -34.58 -4.96
CA GLU A 45 26.51 -33.35 -5.46
C GLU A 45 27.58 -32.27 -5.72
N PHE A 46 28.59 -32.21 -4.86
CA PHE A 46 29.73 -31.30 -4.99
C PHE A 46 30.60 -31.68 -6.21
N LYS A 47 30.80 -32.97 -6.49
CA LYS A 47 31.46 -33.44 -7.73
C LYS A 47 30.72 -32.99 -9.00
N VAL A 48 29.39 -32.99 -8.99
CA VAL A 48 28.58 -32.48 -10.13
C VAL A 48 28.78 -30.98 -10.32
N LEU A 49 28.86 -30.21 -9.23
CA LEU A 49 29.17 -28.79 -9.27
C LEU A 49 30.60 -28.51 -9.79
N ILE A 50 31.59 -29.31 -9.39
CA ILE A 50 32.97 -29.22 -9.89
C ILE A 50 33.01 -29.50 -11.40
N LEU A 51 32.32 -30.53 -11.89
CA LEU A 51 32.25 -30.86 -13.33
C LEU A 51 31.57 -29.75 -14.15
N ALA A 52 30.50 -29.14 -13.60
CA ALA A 52 29.84 -28.00 -14.22
C ALA A 52 30.74 -26.75 -14.23
N ALA A 53 31.46 -26.51 -13.14
CA ALA A 53 32.44 -25.44 -13.01
C ALA A 53 33.62 -25.62 -13.98
N GLU A 54 34.11 -26.85 -14.19
CA GLU A 54 35.15 -27.16 -15.17
C GLU A 54 34.70 -26.94 -16.62
N ALA A 55 33.44 -27.23 -16.95
CA ALA A 55 32.88 -26.95 -18.26
C ALA A 55 32.82 -25.43 -18.51
N CYS A 56 32.38 -24.67 -17.50
CA CYS A 56 32.32 -23.22 -17.54
C CYS A 56 33.73 -22.59 -17.59
N ALA A 57 34.66 -23.06 -16.76
CA ALA A 57 36.05 -22.63 -16.72
C ALA A 57 36.80 -22.98 -18.02
N ARG A 58 36.52 -24.14 -18.65
CA ARG A 58 37.05 -24.46 -20.00
C ARG A 58 36.49 -23.53 -21.08
N GLN A 59 35.23 -23.13 -20.98
CA GLN A 59 34.61 -22.20 -21.93
C GLN A 59 35.11 -20.76 -21.74
N CYS A 60 35.37 -20.35 -20.49
CA CYS A 60 36.11 -19.13 -20.16
C CYS A 60 37.55 -19.20 -20.67
N ARG A 61 38.32 -20.24 -20.34
CA ARG A 61 39.70 -20.44 -20.83
C ARG A 61 39.79 -20.46 -22.37
N ARG A 62 38.82 -21.03 -23.09
CA ARG A 62 38.74 -20.98 -24.56
C ARG A 62 38.39 -19.60 -25.12
N ARG A 63 37.60 -18.78 -24.40
CA ARG A 63 37.35 -17.37 -24.73
C ARG A 63 38.52 -16.45 -24.38
N PHE A 64 39.34 -16.84 -23.39
CA PHE A 64 40.47 -16.06 -22.87
C PHE A 64 41.84 -16.48 -23.43
N ALA A 65 41.95 -17.62 -24.10
CA ALA A 65 43.21 -18.09 -24.71
C ALA A 65 43.73 -17.21 -25.86
N SER A 66 42.97 -16.21 -26.31
CA SER A 66 43.36 -15.27 -27.37
C SER A 66 43.40 -13.79 -26.92
N ALA A 67 43.16 -13.48 -25.65
CA ALA A 67 43.11 -12.10 -25.16
C ALA A 67 44.37 -11.79 -24.35
N SER A 68 45.10 -10.74 -24.73
CA SER A 68 46.28 -10.29 -24.00
C SER A 68 45.91 -9.70 -22.63
N GLU A 69 46.86 -9.68 -21.69
CA GLU A 69 46.66 -9.20 -20.32
C GLU A 69 46.18 -7.73 -20.26
N THR A 70 46.58 -6.92 -21.25
CA THR A 70 46.13 -5.54 -21.44
C THR A 70 44.68 -5.45 -21.94
N GLU A 71 44.22 -6.41 -22.75
CA GLU A 71 42.84 -6.52 -23.23
C GLU A 71 41.86 -6.79 -22.07
N LEU A 72 42.26 -7.63 -21.13
CA LEU A 72 41.47 -7.98 -19.94
C LEU A 72 41.37 -6.81 -18.96
N ALA A 73 42.49 -6.11 -18.72
CA ALA A 73 42.51 -4.89 -17.92
C ALA A 73 41.64 -3.79 -18.54
N TRP A 74 41.67 -3.66 -19.88
CA TRP A 74 40.83 -2.72 -20.62
C TRP A 74 39.33 -3.06 -20.53
N GLN A 75 38.97 -4.33 -20.62
CA GLN A 75 37.57 -4.78 -20.47
C GLN A 75 37.05 -4.60 -19.04
N ALA A 76 37.87 -4.90 -18.02
CA ALA A 76 37.54 -4.64 -16.63
C ALA A 76 37.37 -3.14 -16.36
N HIS A 77 38.23 -2.31 -16.94
CA HIS A 77 38.12 -0.85 -16.91
C HIS A 77 36.83 -0.36 -17.59
N LEU A 78 36.46 -0.90 -18.76
CA LEU A 78 35.21 -0.58 -19.46
C LEU A 78 33.97 -0.98 -18.65
N LEU A 79 33.98 -2.14 -17.98
CA LEU A 79 32.88 -2.58 -17.12
C LEU A 79 32.75 -1.72 -15.86
N ALA A 80 33.87 -1.37 -15.22
CA ALA A 80 33.89 -0.46 -14.07
C ALA A 80 33.43 0.95 -14.46
N LYS A 81 33.85 1.44 -15.64
CA LYS A 81 33.40 2.70 -16.21
C LYS A 81 31.90 2.67 -16.48
N ARG A 82 31.37 1.64 -17.15
CA ARG A 82 29.92 1.45 -17.37
C ARG A 82 29.12 1.39 -16.07
N ARG A 83 29.63 0.72 -15.03
CA ARG A 83 29.01 0.70 -13.69
C ARG A 83 28.95 2.09 -13.07
N LYS A 84 30.04 2.88 -13.15
CA LYS A 84 30.08 4.27 -12.68
C LYS A 84 29.13 5.17 -13.46
N THR A 85 29.09 5.07 -14.79
CA THR A 85 28.18 5.85 -15.63
C THR A 85 26.73 5.53 -15.29
N ARG A 86 26.38 4.23 -15.17
CA ARG A 86 25.03 3.78 -14.81
C ARG A 86 24.63 4.23 -13.40
N ALA A 87 25.56 4.21 -12.43
CA ALA A 87 25.30 4.70 -11.08
C ALA A 87 25.06 6.22 -11.06
N ALA A 88 25.85 6.99 -11.81
CA ALA A 88 25.68 8.43 -11.95
C ALA A 88 24.39 8.80 -12.70
N GLU A 89 24.03 8.06 -13.75
CA GLU A 89 22.74 8.20 -14.45
C GLU A 89 21.55 7.92 -13.53
N VAL A 90 21.65 6.89 -12.69
CA VAL A 90 20.63 6.57 -11.69
C VAL A 90 20.54 7.66 -10.62
N GLU A 91 21.66 8.20 -10.14
CA GLU A 91 21.69 9.29 -9.16
C GLU A 91 21.13 10.60 -9.72
N GLU A 92 21.52 10.96 -10.94
CA GLU A 92 21.02 12.15 -11.63
C GLU A 92 19.51 12.03 -11.93
N ARG A 93 19.08 10.83 -12.33
CA ARG A 93 17.65 10.53 -12.51
C ARG A 93 16.89 10.62 -11.17
N LEU A 94 17.44 10.09 -10.08
CA LEU A 94 16.84 10.21 -8.74
C LEU A 94 16.75 11.68 -8.29
N ARG A 95 17.73 12.52 -8.63
CA ARG A 95 17.67 13.97 -8.38
C ARG A 95 16.58 14.67 -9.19
N ARG A 96 16.48 14.37 -10.49
CA ARG A 96 15.43 14.91 -11.36
C ARG A 96 14.03 14.48 -10.92
N ASP A 97 13.92 13.28 -10.37
CA ASP A 97 12.66 12.67 -9.96
C ASP A 97 12.24 13.02 -8.51
N GLN A 98 13.04 13.81 -7.78
CA GLN A 98 12.64 14.32 -6.48
C GLN A 98 11.55 15.39 -6.64
N PRO A 99 10.45 15.30 -5.88
CA PRO A 99 9.46 16.36 -5.87
C PRO A 99 10.11 17.67 -5.40
N PRO A 100 9.72 18.83 -5.96
CA PRO A 100 10.29 20.11 -5.56
C PRO A 100 10.16 20.32 -4.04
N PRO A 101 11.15 21.01 -3.41
CA PRO A 101 11.12 21.29 -1.98
C PRO A 101 9.78 21.93 -1.57
N GLY A 102 9.06 21.30 -0.63
CA GLY A 102 7.75 21.77 -0.17
C GLY A 102 6.52 21.03 -0.75
N ALA A 103 6.68 20.26 -1.84
CA ALA A 103 5.60 19.47 -2.43
C ALA A 103 5.46 18.05 -1.85
N ALA A 104 6.44 17.59 -1.08
CA ALA A 104 6.36 16.31 -0.37
C ALA A 104 5.22 16.39 0.66
N ALA A 105 4.13 15.66 0.41
CA ALA A 105 3.03 15.54 1.36
C ALA A 105 3.61 15.17 2.74
N TYR A 106 3.37 16.03 3.74
CA TYR A 106 3.84 15.81 5.11
C TYR A 106 3.57 14.36 5.50
N ALA A 107 4.62 13.56 5.67
CA ALA A 107 4.47 12.16 6.02
C ALA A 107 3.73 12.11 7.37
N LYS A 108 2.42 11.80 7.33
CA LYS A 108 1.60 11.67 8.54
C LYS A 108 2.18 10.50 9.33
N TRP A 109 2.98 10.84 10.35
CA TRP A 109 3.60 9.87 11.25
C TRP A 109 2.55 8.86 11.73
N PRO A 110 2.88 7.55 11.78
CA PRO A 110 1.91 6.54 12.16
C PRO A 110 1.22 6.92 13.47
N SER A 111 -0.11 6.94 13.45
CA SER A 111 -0.92 7.27 14.63
C SER A 111 -0.59 6.32 15.79
N ARG A 112 -0.83 6.75 17.03
CA ARG A 112 -0.61 5.91 18.22
C ARG A 112 -1.26 4.53 18.10
N MET A 113 -2.45 4.46 17.47
CA MET A 113 -3.15 3.21 17.17
C MET A 113 -2.37 2.33 16.19
N ARG A 114 -1.93 2.88 15.04
CA ARG A 114 -1.13 2.16 14.05
C ARG A 114 0.18 1.63 14.65
N ARG A 115 0.83 2.40 15.54
CA ARG A 115 2.04 1.96 16.25
C ARG A 115 1.75 0.79 17.20
N ARG A 116 0.62 0.81 17.92
CA ARG A 116 0.22 -0.28 18.81
C ARG A 116 -0.09 -1.56 18.04
N LEU A 117 -0.87 -1.47 16.96
CA LEU A 117 -1.16 -2.60 16.08
C LEU A 117 0.11 -3.20 15.47
N GLY A 118 1.05 -2.36 15.03
CA GLY A 118 2.34 -2.84 14.52
C GLY A 118 3.24 -3.50 15.57
N LYS A 119 3.05 -3.18 16.86
CA LYS A 119 3.75 -3.82 17.99
C LYS A 119 3.12 -5.15 18.43
N ALA A 120 1.82 -5.34 18.17
CA ALA A 120 1.12 -6.58 18.51
C ALA A 120 1.59 -7.79 17.68
N GLY A 121 2.38 -7.56 16.63
CA GLY A 121 3.01 -8.63 15.85
C GLY A 121 1.98 -9.50 15.14
N ASP A 122 2.06 -10.80 15.37
CA ASP A 122 1.15 -11.85 14.93
C ASP A 122 0.08 -12.23 15.95
N ASN A 123 0.19 -11.80 17.22
CA ASN A 123 -0.72 -12.16 18.31
C ASN A 123 -2.16 -11.59 18.12
N PRO A 124 -3.16 -12.45 17.82
CA PRO A 124 -4.54 -12.00 17.56
C PRO A 124 -5.24 -11.41 18.80
N ALA A 125 -4.91 -11.92 19.99
CA ALA A 125 -5.51 -11.47 21.25
C ALA A 125 -5.07 -10.03 21.57
N GLN A 126 -3.78 -9.72 21.41
CA GLN A 126 -3.26 -8.37 21.62
C GLN A 126 -3.87 -7.36 20.65
N ARG A 127 -4.02 -7.71 19.36
CA ARG A 127 -4.71 -6.83 18.39
C ARG A 127 -6.15 -6.56 18.80
N THR A 128 -6.89 -7.62 19.14
CA THR A 128 -8.30 -7.53 19.56
C THR A 128 -8.44 -6.68 20.82
N GLU A 129 -7.52 -6.81 21.77
CA GLU A 129 -7.48 -5.97 22.98
C GLU A 129 -7.20 -4.50 22.66
N ILE A 130 -6.26 -4.21 21.76
CA ILE A 130 -5.95 -2.84 21.31
C ILE A 130 -7.17 -2.20 20.64
N GLU A 131 -7.87 -2.93 19.78
CA GLU A 131 -9.11 -2.47 19.13
C GLU A 131 -10.24 -2.24 20.11
N SER A 132 -10.42 -3.15 21.08
CA SER A 132 -11.42 -3.03 22.15
C SER A 132 -11.14 -1.80 23.02
N LYS A 133 -9.88 -1.56 23.41
CA LYS A 133 -9.45 -0.37 24.16
C LYS A 133 -9.70 0.92 23.39
N GLU A 134 -9.40 0.95 22.09
CA GLU A 134 -9.66 2.14 21.27
C GLU A 134 -11.18 2.37 21.10
N ARG A 135 -11.97 1.30 20.90
CA ARG A 135 -13.43 1.40 20.88
C ARG A 135 -13.97 1.94 22.20
N ALA A 136 -13.56 1.38 23.34
CA ALA A 136 -13.98 1.81 24.67
C ALA A 136 -13.70 3.30 24.92
N LYS A 137 -12.53 3.79 24.51
CA LYS A 137 -12.18 5.22 24.57
C LYS A 137 -13.17 6.09 23.79
N TRP A 138 -13.57 5.68 22.59
CA TRP A 138 -14.56 6.42 21.81
C TRP A 138 -15.98 6.29 22.38
N THR A 139 -16.33 5.13 22.97
CA THR A 139 -17.58 4.94 23.70
C THR A 139 -17.74 5.95 24.83
N VAL A 140 -16.71 6.12 25.67
CA VAL A 140 -16.73 7.09 26.78
C VAL A 140 -16.96 8.52 26.27
N ARG A 141 -16.31 8.90 25.16
CA ARG A 141 -16.51 10.23 24.56
C ARG A 141 -17.91 10.42 24.01
N LEU A 142 -18.48 9.40 23.36
CA LEU A 142 -19.87 9.46 22.90
C LEU A 142 -20.82 9.63 24.07
N ILE A 143 -20.67 8.83 25.14
CA ILE A 143 -21.48 8.93 26.36
C ILE A 143 -21.42 10.36 26.92
N ARG A 144 -20.23 10.96 26.98
CA ARG A 144 -20.08 12.35 27.40
C ARG A 144 -20.86 13.32 26.52
N ILE A 145 -20.79 13.19 25.19
CA ILE A 145 -21.58 14.02 24.26
C ILE A 145 -23.07 13.90 24.57
N LEU A 146 -23.58 12.67 24.76
CA LEU A 146 -25.00 12.44 25.05
C LEU A 146 -25.43 13.06 26.39
N LYS A 147 -24.59 12.95 27.42
CA LYS A 147 -24.81 13.56 28.75
C LYS A 147 -24.77 15.09 28.68
N ASP A 148 -23.74 15.66 28.04
CA ASP A 148 -23.58 17.12 27.88
C ASP A 148 -24.74 17.72 27.07
N ALA A 149 -25.25 16.97 26.08
CA ALA A 149 -26.40 17.34 25.26
C ALA A 149 -27.76 17.06 25.92
N LYS A 150 -27.79 16.37 27.07
CA LYS A 150 -29.01 15.96 27.78
C LYS A 150 -29.99 15.17 26.89
N LEU A 151 -29.48 14.22 26.11
CA LEU A 151 -30.31 13.41 25.21
C LEU A 151 -31.03 12.27 25.95
N PRO A 152 -32.19 11.82 25.45
CA PRO A 152 -33.03 10.81 26.11
C PRO A 152 -32.29 9.56 26.57
N ALA A 153 -31.38 9.03 25.77
CA ALA A 153 -30.63 7.82 26.13
C ALA A 153 -29.77 8.00 27.40
N ALA A 154 -29.36 9.23 27.73
CA ALA A 154 -28.44 9.54 28.82
C ALA A 154 -29.13 10.06 30.09
N ILE A 155 -30.46 10.17 30.08
CA ILE A 155 -31.27 10.73 31.16
C ILE A 155 -32.37 9.73 31.55
N GLU A 156 -32.51 9.46 32.84
CA GLU A 156 -33.61 8.67 33.40
C GLU A 156 -34.91 9.50 33.48
N PRO A 157 -36.09 8.86 33.61
CA PRO A 157 -37.37 9.58 33.70
C PRO A 157 -37.43 10.62 34.83
N ASP A 158 -36.61 10.48 35.87
CA ASP A 158 -36.47 11.41 37.00
C ASP A 158 -35.48 12.57 36.75
N GLY A 159 -34.86 12.61 35.56
CA GLY A 159 -33.87 13.62 35.18
C GLY A 159 -32.43 13.31 35.60
N SER A 160 -32.19 12.18 36.27
CA SER A 160 -30.85 11.76 36.69
C SER A 160 -30.05 11.15 35.52
N PRO A 161 -28.70 11.24 35.53
CA PRO A 161 -27.88 10.69 34.46
C PRO A 161 -27.80 9.15 34.55
N VAL A 162 -28.06 8.47 33.43
CA VAL A 162 -27.99 7.00 33.32
C VAL A 162 -26.56 6.49 33.58
N ASP A 163 -26.45 5.34 34.24
CA ASP A 163 -25.18 4.64 34.49
C ASP A 163 -24.40 4.31 33.19
N GLU A 164 -23.08 4.43 33.24
CA GLU A 164 -22.21 4.23 32.07
C GLU A 164 -22.17 2.78 31.57
N GLY A 165 -22.43 1.80 32.44
CA GLY A 165 -22.56 0.39 32.07
C GLY A 165 -23.72 0.15 31.11
N THR A 166 -24.88 0.74 31.42
CA THR A 166 -26.11 0.65 30.62
C THR A 166 -26.01 1.40 29.29
N LEU A 167 -25.22 2.48 29.24
CA LEU A 167 -25.05 3.30 28.04
C LEU A 167 -24.17 2.66 26.95
N ARG A 168 -23.57 1.49 27.17
CA ARG A 168 -22.76 0.82 26.13
C ARG A 168 -23.54 0.52 24.86
N ARG A 169 -24.87 0.34 24.97
CA ARG A 169 -25.79 0.08 23.86
C ARG A 169 -25.84 1.19 22.81
N VAL A 170 -25.56 2.45 23.19
CA VAL A 170 -25.63 3.62 22.28
C VAL A 170 -24.64 3.54 21.12
N THR A 171 -23.60 2.71 21.26
CA THR A 171 -22.61 2.48 20.21
C THR A 171 -23.10 1.57 19.08
N LYS A 172 -24.20 0.82 19.27
CA LYS A 172 -24.84 -0.07 18.27
C LYS A 172 -23.85 -0.96 17.49
N GLY A 173 -22.85 -1.51 18.19
CA GLY A 173 -21.83 -2.38 17.58
C GLY A 173 -20.91 -1.71 16.55
N ARG A 174 -20.89 -0.37 16.44
CA ARG A 174 -20.08 0.34 15.45
C ARG A 174 -18.57 0.21 15.73
N ARG A 175 -17.79 0.17 14.65
CA ARG A 175 -16.32 0.11 14.67
C ARG A 175 -15.70 1.39 15.26
N ALA A 176 -14.53 1.27 15.89
CA ALA A 176 -13.83 2.39 16.52
C ALA A 176 -13.54 3.55 15.55
N SER A 177 -13.21 3.28 14.29
CA SER A 177 -12.95 4.33 13.28
C SER A 177 -14.20 5.12 12.89
N THR A 178 -15.36 4.46 12.81
CA THR A 178 -16.64 5.13 12.56
C THR A 178 -17.04 5.99 13.75
N LEU A 179 -16.92 5.45 14.97
CA LEU A 179 -17.14 6.24 16.19
C LEU A 179 -16.22 7.47 16.21
N ARG A 180 -14.92 7.29 15.95
CA ARG A 180 -13.95 8.39 15.88
C ARG A 180 -14.34 9.47 14.88
N SER A 181 -14.70 9.11 13.63
CA SER A 181 -15.09 10.09 12.60
C SER A 181 -16.31 10.88 13.07
N ARG A 182 -17.42 10.19 13.42
CA ARG A 182 -18.66 10.84 13.87
C ARG A 182 -18.48 11.70 15.12
N ILE A 183 -17.78 11.19 16.13
CA ILE A 183 -17.51 11.93 17.38
C ILE A 183 -16.67 13.17 17.10
N LYS A 184 -15.60 13.07 16.31
CA LYS A 184 -14.76 14.25 16.01
C LYS A 184 -15.49 15.30 15.18
N THR A 185 -16.30 14.87 14.21
CA THR A 185 -17.14 15.78 13.43
C THR A 185 -18.14 16.48 14.35
N TRP A 186 -18.76 15.75 15.28
CA TRP A 186 -19.67 16.34 16.27
C TRP A 186 -18.98 17.24 17.29
N GLU A 187 -17.79 16.89 17.79
CA GLU A 187 -17.03 17.72 18.75
C GLU A 187 -16.80 19.13 18.18
N LYS A 188 -16.55 19.26 16.86
CA LYS A 188 -16.45 20.56 16.18
C LYS A 188 -17.79 21.30 16.14
N ALA A 189 -18.87 20.61 15.75
CA ALA A 189 -20.20 21.17 15.68
C ALA A 189 -20.72 21.62 17.06
N GLY A 190 -20.59 20.76 18.08
CA GLY A 190 -20.99 21.05 19.45
C GLY A 190 -20.23 22.22 20.07
N GLN A 191 -18.94 22.39 19.75
CA GLN A 191 -18.19 23.58 20.17
C GLN A 191 -18.73 24.85 19.52
N TRP A 192 -19.11 24.78 18.24
CA TRP A 192 -19.73 25.92 17.56
C TRP A 192 -21.11 26.24 18.16
N PHE A 193 -21.98 25.26 18.35
CA PHE A 193 -23.30 25.46 18.98
C PHE A 193 -23.17 26.05 20.39
N LEU A 194 -22.22 25.55 21.18
CA LEU A 194 -21.98 26.05 22.54
C LEU A 194 -21.59 27.53 22.54
N ARG A 195 -20.75 27.95 21.58
CA ARG A 195 -20.27 29.34 21.47
C ARG A 195 -21.32 30.28 20.86
N THR A 196 -22.13 29.78 19.92
CA THR A 196 -23.12 30.61 19.20
C THR A 196 -24.45 30.70 19.93
N PHE A 197 -24.92 29.60 20.53
CA PHE A 197 -26.26 29.50 21.12
C PHE A 197 -26.27 29.11 22.60
N GLY A 198 -25.11 29.04 23.25
CA GLY A 198 -25.00 28.77 24.69
C GLY A 198 -25.27 27.31 25.09
N GLY A 199 -25.35 26.37 24.13
CA GLY A 199 -25.55 24.95 24.41
C GLY A 199 -24.89 24.04 23.37
N PRO A 200 -24.37 22.86 23.77
CA PRO A 200 -23.62 21.97 22.86
C PRO A 200 -24.52 21.17 21.90
N TRP A 201 -25.84 21.28 22.03
CA TRP A 201 -26.84 20.58 21.22
C TRP A 201 -27.83 21.56 20.59
N PRO A 202 -28.11 21.44 19.28
CA PRO A 202 -29.09 22.29 18.62
C PRO A 202 -30.51 21.95 19.10
N ARG A 203 -31.31 22.98 19.41
CA ARG A 203 -32.71 22.82 19.86
C ARG A 203 -33.73 23.10 18.77
N THR A 204 -33.31 23.79 17.72
CA THR A 204 -34.18 24.19 16.62
C THR A 204 -33.53 23.89 15.28
N VAL A 205 -34.37 23.71 14.26
CA VAL A 205 -33.94 23.53 12.87
C VAL A 205 -33.10 24.71 12.40
N GLY A 206 -33.46 25.94 12.77
CA GLY A 206 -32.71 27.15 12.41
C GLY A 206 -31.28 27.16 12.94
N GLN A 207 -31.01 26.58 14.11
CA GLN A 207 -29.63 26.45 14.62
C GLN A 207 -28.80 25.49 13.76
N VAL A 208 -29.41 24.37 13.32
CA VAL A 208 -28.75 23.40 12.43
C VAL A 208 -28.44 24.04 11.08
N LEU A 209 -29.40 24.73 10.48
CA LEU A 209 -29.21 25.44 9.21
C LEU A 209 -28.12 26.51 9.32
N ALA A 210 -28.12 27.32 10.39
CA ALA A 210 -27.08 28.32 10.62
C ALA A 210 -25.67 27.71 10.73
N TYR A 211 -25.54 26.52 11.33
CA TYR A 211 -24.26 25.82 11.35
C TYR A 211 -23.86 25.35 9.95
N LEU A 212 -24.79 24.74 9.22
CA LEU A 212 -24.56 24.23 7.88
C LEU A 212 -24.18 25.35 6.90
N GLU A 213 -24.84 26.51 6.98
CA GLU A 213 -24.50 27.73 6.24
C GLU A 213 -23.10 28.25 6.62
N ALA A 214 -22.78 28.31 7.91
CA ALA A 214 -21.44 28.72 8.35
C ALA A 214 -20.35 27.77 7.82
N ARG A 215 -20.65 26.47 7.70
CA ARG A 215 -19.73 25.48 7.10
C ARG A 215 -19.62 25.60 5.59
N LEU A 216 -20.68 26.03 4.91
CA LEU A 216 -20.70 26.26 3.46
C LEU A 216 -19.97 27.55 3.06
N ALA A 217 -19.99 28.57 3.94
CA ALA A 217 -19.23 29.81 3.74
C ALA A 217 -17.70 29.59 3.74
N GLU A 218 -17.22 28.49 4.33
CA GLU A 218 -15.83 28.06 4.22
C GLU A 218 -15.62 27.22 2.95
N PRO A 219 -14.44 27.28 2.30
CA PRO A 219 -14.08 26.33 1.25
C PRO A 219 -14.19 24.89 1.76
N CYS A 220 -15.21 24.16 1.33
CA CYS A 220 -15.48 22.79 1.76
C CYS A 220 -15.81 21.87 0.58
N ALA A 221 -15.47 20.59 0.72
CA ALA A 221 -15.82 19.58 -0.29
C ALA A 221 -17.33 19.28 -0.27
N ARG A 222 -17.88 18.90 -1.42
CA ARG A 222 -19.31 18.51 -1.60
C ARG A 222 -19.82 17.51 -0.55
N THR A 223 -18.97 16.63 -0.04
CA THR A 223 -19.35 15.60 0.94
C THR A 223 -19.43 16.09 2.38
N VAL A 224 -18.93 17.29 2.69
CA VAL A 224 -18.86 17.81 4.06
C VAL A 224 -20.25 18.05 4.65
N PRO A 225 -21.20 18.73 3.96
CA PRO A 225 -22.54 18.92 4.49
C PRO A 225 -23.26 17.60 4.80
N ASP A 226 -23.21 16.66 3.86
CA ASP A 226 -23.75 15.31 4.02
C ASP A 226 -23.13 14.57 5.22
N THR A 227 -21.82 14.69 5.41
CA THR A 227 -21.11 14.12 6.55
C THR A 227 -21.60 14.69 7.89
N ILE A 228 -21.89 15.99 7.94
CA ILE A 228 -22.41 16.66 9.13
C ILE A 228 -23.83 16.16 9.44
N VAL A 229 -24.73 16.14 8.44
CA VAL A 229 -26.11 15.66 8.62
C VAL A 229 -26.12 14.19 9.04
N LYS A 230 -25.31 13.33 8.40
CA LYS A 230 -25.14 11.92 8.82
C LYS A 230 -24.58 11.77 10.23
N THR A 231 -23.77 12.72 10.67
CA THR A 231 -23.26 12.77 12.05
C THR A 231 -24.34 13.18 13.02
N LEU A 232 -25.16 14.18 12.70
CA LEU A 232 -26.33 14.56 13.50
C LEU A 232 -27.29 13.37 13.65
N THR A 233 -27.67 12.72 12.53
CA THR A 233 -28.49 11.50 12.54
C THR A 233 -27.89 10.42 13.43
N PHE A 234 -26.57 10.21 13.36
CA PHE A 234 -25.90 9.22 14.19
C PHE A 234 -26.04 9.53 15.69
N ILE A 235 -25.84 10.79 16.10
CA ILE A 235 -25.94 11.18 17.51
C ILE A 235 -27.40 11.16 17.98
N GLU A 236 -28.36 11.59 17.17
CA GLU A 236 -29.80 11.50 17.49
C GLU A 236 -30.25 10.05 17.71
N VAL A 237 -29.81 9.15 16.83
CA VAL A 237 -30.13 7.72 16.93
C VAL A 237 -29.42 7.04 18.11
N ALA A 238 -28.20 7.48 18.46
CA ALA A 238 -27.48 7.01 19.64
C ALA A 238 -28.07 7.57 20.94
N GLY A 239 -28.57 8.80 20.88
CA GLY A 239 -29.26 9.51 21.96
C GLY A 239 -30.73 9.14 22.12
N GLU A 240 -31.24 8.21 21.31
CA GLU A 240 -32.64 7.76 21.33
C GLU A 240 -33.66 8.88 21.19
N VAL A 241 -33.33 9.89 20.37
CA VAL A 241 -34.27 10.93 20.00
C VAL A 241 -35.40 10.32 19.17
N GLU A 242 -36.63 10.59 19.57
CA GLU A 242 -37.84 10.14 18.88
C GLU A 242 -37.86 10.63 17.43
N ALA A 243 -38.39 9.82 16.51
CA ALA A 243 -38.36 10.13 15.08
C ALA A 243 -38.96 11.51 14.73
N PRO A 244 -40.09 11.96 15.32
CA PRO A 244 -40.65 13.29 15.03
C PRO A 244 -39.78 14.45 15.53
N SER A 245 -38.94 14.22 16.53
CA SER A 245 -38.08 15.24 17.16
C SER A 245 -36.67 15.30 16.56
N ARG A 246 -36.36 14.47 15.56
CA ARG A 246 -35.06 14.46 14.88
C ARG A 246 -34.96 15.65 13.95
N LEU A 247 -33.97 16.50 14.22
CA LEU A 247 -33.65 17.66 13.42
C LEU A 247 -33.00 17.26 12.10
N SER A 248 -32.26 16.14 12.06
CA SER A 248 -31.62 15.70 10.82
C SER A 248 -32.63 15.32 9.74
N THR A 249 -33.75 14.72 10.10
CA THR A 249 -34.79 14.27 9.15
C THR A 249 -35.82 15.36 8.85
N HIS A 250 -35.67 16.55 9.43
CA HIS A 250 -36.60 17.65 9.20
C HIS A 250 -36.55 18.09 7.72
N PRO A 251 -37.68 18.30 7.03
CA PRO A 251 -37.71 18.63 5.60
C PRO A 251 -36.81 19.82 5.22
N ALA A 252 -36.78 20.87 6.03
CA ALA A 252 -35.91 22.03 5.76
C ALA A 252 -34.41 21.69 5.74
N VAL A 253 -33.94 20.75 6.57
CA VAL A 253 -32.53 20.32 6.58
C VAL A 253 -32.23 19.45 5.36
N GLN A 254 -33.16 18.58 4.98
CA GLN A 254 -33.00 17.73 3.79
C GLN A 254 -33.02 18.55 2.50
N ASN A 255 -33.99 19.44 2.34
CA ASN A 255 -34.08 20.34 1.19
C ASN A 255 -32.82 21.23 1.08
N TRP A 256 -32.36 21.78 2.20
CA TRP A 256 -31.12 22.57 2.23
C TRP A 256 -29.92 21.71 1.83
N LEU A 257 -29.83 20.46 2.31
CA LEU A 257 -28.73 19.56 1.98
C LEU A 257 -28.70 19.24 0.48
N GLU A 258 -29.86 18.98 -0.13
CA GLU A 258 -29.99 18.75 -1.58
C GLU A 258 -29.56 19.98 -2.39
N GLU A 259 -30.01 21.17 -1.99
CA GLU A 259 -29.63 22.44 -2.62
C GLU A 259 -28.13 22.69 -2.48
N ALA A 260 -27.57 22.64 -1.26
CA ALA A 260 -26.16 22.86 -1.01
C ALA A 260 -25.27 21.84 -1.75
N THR A 261 -25.70 20.58 -1.83
CA THR A 261 -24.98 19.54 -2.57
C THR A 261 -24.97 19.84 -4.07
N THR A 262 -26.06 20.41 -4.61
CA THR A 262 -26.18 20.83 -6.00
C THR A 262 -25.32 22.05 -6.30
N SER A 263 -25.36 23.08 -5.44
CA SER A 263 -24.52 24.28 -5.58
C SER A 263 -23.03 23.95 -5.51
N LEU A 264 -22.62 23.06 -4.60
CA LEU A 264 -21.24 22.60 -4.51
C LEU A 264 -20.83 21.71 -5.70
N ALA A 265 -21.77 21.01 -6.34
CA ALA A 265 -21.48 20.18 -7.51
C ALA A 265 -21.07 21.04 -8.73
N ALA A 266 -21.65 22.22 -8.89
CA ALA A 266 -21.30 23.16 -9.97
C ALA A 266 -19.83 23.65 -9.90
N ALA A 267 -19.22 23.59 -8.70
CA ALA A 267 -17.84 24.02 -8.46
C ALA A 267 -16.82 22.86 -8.36
N THR A 268 -17.24 21.59 -8.48
CA THR A 268 -16.37 20.45 -8.19
C THR A 268 -15.46 20.03 -9.35
N ARG A 269 -14.18 19.80 -9.02
CA ARG A 269 -13.25 19.00 -9.83
C ARG A 269 -13.78 17.55 -9.96
N PRO A 270 -13.56 16.88 -11.10
CA PRO A 270 -13.96 15.48 -11.28
C PRO A 270 -13.40 14.60 -10.16
N ARG A 271 -14.23 13.66 -9.67
CA ARG A 271 -13.84 12.73 -8.60
C ARG A 271 -12.69 11.85 -9.11
N LYS A 272 -11.55 11.86 -8.41
CA LYS A 272 -10.45 10.92 -8.69
C LYS A 272 -10.90 9.50 -8.34
N LYS A 273 -11.27 8.72 -9.36
CA LYS A 273 -11.51 7.28 -9.24
C LYS A 273 -10.17 6.53 -9.33
N ALA A 274 -10.10 5.33 -8.76
CA ALA A 274 -8.93 4.49 -8.93
C ALA A 274 -8.90 3.96 -10.36
N GLN A 275 -7.76 4.12 -11.03
CA GLN A 275 -7.57 3.70 -12.42
C GLN A 275 -7.51 2.19 -12.55
N GLN A 276 -8.03 1.65 -13.66
CA GLN A 276 -7.86 0.24 -13.99
C GLN A 276 -6.38 -0.04 -14.30
N LEU A 277 -5.91 -1.23 -13.92
CA LEU A 277 -4.59 -1.74 -14.26
C LEU A 277 -4.59 -2.20 -15.70
N LEU A 278 -3.46 -1.97 -16.37
CA LEU A 278 -3.25 -2.43 -17.73
C LEU A 278 -2.89 -3.91 -17.74
N VAL A 279 -3.31 -4.63 -18.78
CA VAL A 279 -3.03 -6.06 -19.00
C VAL A 279 -1.54 -6.34 -18.91
N LYS A 280 -0.68 -5.47 -19.48
CA LYS A 280 0.79 -5.61 -19.40
C LYS A 280 1.33 -5.61 -17.97
N ILE A 281 0.69 -4.90 -17.03
CA ILE A 281 1.08 -4.92 -15.61
C ILE A 281 0.75 -6.27 -15.00
N VAL A 282 -0.41 -6.84 -15.33
CA VAL A 282 -0.86 -8.13 -14.80
C VAL A 282 0.00 -9.27 -15.35
N LEU A 283 0.34 -9.25 -16.64
CA LEU A 283 1.31 -10.16 -17.24
C LEU A 283 2.68 -10.09 -16.55
N ALA A 284 3.18 -8.87 -16.30
CA ALA A 284 4.45 -8.70 -15.60
C ALA A 284 4.40 -9.21 -14.16
N TRP A 285 3.26 -9.10 -13.46
CA TRP A 285 3.08 -9.73 -12.15
C TRP A 285 3.13 -11.24 -12.24
N GLU A 286 2.43 -11.85 -13.19
CA GLU A 286 2.44 -13.31 -13.41
C GLU A 286 3.86 -13.82 -13.64
N ARG A 287 4.62 -13.17 -14.53
CA ARG A 287 6.05 -13.45 -14.77
C ARG A 287 6.89 -13.28 -13.50
N THR A 288 6.64 -12.21 -12.73
CA THR A 288 7.36 -11.95 -11.47
C THR A 288 7.14 -13.06 -10.44
N VAL A 289 5.97 -13.68 -10.39
CA VAL A 289 5.72 -14.79 -9.45
C VAL A 289 6.58 -16.00 -9.78
N VAL A 290 6.71 -16.34 -11.06
CA VAL A 290 7.43 -17.53 -11.52
C VAL A 290 8.94 -17.29 -11.70
N ASP A 291 9.41 -16.05 -11.78
CA ASP A 291 10.83 -15.70 -11.93
C ASP A 291 11.64 -16.03 -10.66
N GLU A 292 12.35 -17.16 -10.68
CA GLU A 292 13.19 -17.63 -9.58
C GLU A 292 14.44 -16.77 -9.33
N SER A 293 14.81 -15.89 -10.28
CA SER A 293 15.93 -14.97 -10.10
C SER A 293 15.62 -13.81 -9.14
N LEU A 294 14.34 -13.61 -8.79
CA LEU A 294 13.89 -12.51 -7.94
C LEU A 294 13.78 -12.94 -6.46
N PRO A 295 13.94 -11.99 -5.52
CA PRO A 295 13.77 -12.28 -4.10
C PRO A 295 12.38 -12.84 -3.79
N VAL A 296 12.32 -13.82 -2.88
CA VAL A 296 11.09 -14.53 -2.50
C VAL A 296 9.95 -13.59 -2.14
N PHE A 297 10.21 -12.54 -1.35
CA PHE A 297 9.15 -11.59 -0.96
C PHE A 297 8.61 -10.80 -2.16
N VAL A 298 9.44 -10.45 -3.14
CA VAL A 298 8.99 -9.72 -4.34
C VAL A 298 8.02 -10.58 -5.15
N ARG A 299 8.39 -11.85 -5.38
CA ARG A 299 7.56 -12.85 -6.05
C ARG A 299 6.24 -13.08 -5.29
N ALA A 300 6.34 -13.29 -3.98
CA ALA A 300 5.20 -13.45 -3.09
C ALA A 300 4.27 -12.23 -3.10
N PHE A 301 4.83 -11.02 -3.12
CA PHE A 301 4.03 -9.79 -3.17
C PHE A 301 3.34 -9.58 -4.52
N ALA A 302 3.97 -9.93 -5.64
CA ALA A 302 3.30 -9.95 -6.96
C ALA A 302 2.12 -10.94 -6.97
N TRP A 303 2.30 -12.12 -6.37
CA TRP A 303 1.22 -13.09 -6.18
C TRP A 303 0.09 -12.53 -5.30
N TYR A 304 0.42 -11.81 -4.23
CA TYR A 304 -0.57 -11.10 -3.42
C TYR A 304 -1.37 -10.08 -4.24
N LYS A 305 -0.74 -9.35 -5.16
CA LYS A 305 -1.43 -8.38 -6.04
C LYS A 305 -2.38 -9.08 -7.01
N LEU A 306 -1.96 -10.21 -7.59
CA LEU A 306 -2.79 -11.03 -8.48
C LEU A 306 -3.99 -11.66 -7.73
N THR A 307 -3.76 -12.23 -6.55
CA THR A 307 -4.87 -12.77 -5.72
C THR A 307 -5.84 -11.68 -5.30
N LYS A 308 -5.36 -10.46 -5.03
CA LYS A 308 -6.19 -9.30 -4.71
C LYS A 308 -7.02 -8.84 -5.92
N LEU A 309 -6.44 -8.84 -7.12
CA LEU A 309 -7.10 -8.56 -8.40
C LEU A 309 -8.19 -9.58 -8.70
N TRP A 310 -7.82 -10.84 -8.92
CA TRP A 310 -8.77 -11.89 -9.30
C TRP A 310 -9.79 -12.15 -8.21
N GLY A 311 -9.42 -12.00 -6.94
CA GLY A 311 -10.30 -12.10 -5.80
C GLY A 311 -11.16 -10.87 -5.51
N GLY A 312 -11.09 -9.79 -6.30
CA GLY A 312 -11.89 -8.58 -6.11
C GLY A 312 -11.73 -7.91 -4.73
N MET A 313 -10.55 -8.04 -4.12
CA MET A 313 -10.27 -7.64 -2.74
C MET A 313 -10.14 -6.14 -2.56
N ARG A 314 -10.79 -5.61 -1.50
CA ARG A 314 -10.54 -4.25 -1.01
C ARG A 314 -9.15 -4.19 -0.36
N SER A 315 -8.58 -3.00 -0.28
CA SER A 315 -7.29 -2.78 0.42
C SER A 315 -7.32 -3.16 1.91
N SER A 316 -8.51 -3.17 2.54
CA SER A 316 -8.69 -3.58 3.94
C SER A 316 -8.95 -5.07 4.14
N ASP A 317 -9.44 -5.78 3.12
CA ASP A 317 -9.81 -7.20 3.20
C ASP A 317 -8.64 -8.11 3.70
N PRO A 318 -7.38 -7.88 3.27
CA PRO A 318 -6.23 -8.62 3.79
C PRO A 318 -6.07 -8.61 5.31
N GLN A 319 -6.61 -7.62 6.03
CA GLN A 319 -6.48 -7.56 7.50
C GLN A 319 -7.34 -8.59 8.23
N GLY A 320 -8.31 -9.21 7.56
CA GLY A 320 -9.22 -10.19 8.17
C GLY A 320 -9.28 -11.51 7.41
N LEU A 321 -8.21 -11.83 6.66
CA LEU A 321 -8.04 -13.10 5.95
C LEU A 321 -6.83 -13.85 6.54
N PRO A 322 -7.05 -14.76 7.49
CA PRO A 322 -5.97 -15.57 8.06
C PRO A 322 -5.44 -16.60 7.06
N PRO A 323 -4.12 -16.85 7.02
CA PRO A 323 -3.52 -17.90 6.21
C PRO A 323 -4.11 -19.29 6.41
N ALA A 324 -4.38 -19.66 7.66
CA ALA A 324 -4.97 -20.94 8.02
C ALA A 324 -6.37 -21.19 7.39
N LYS A 325 -7.06 -20.11 6.98
CA LYS A 325 -8.38 -20.18 6.34
C LYS A 325 -8.32 -20.18 4.82
N VAL A 326 -7.12 -20.18 4.23
CA VAL A 326 -6.94 -20.20 2.78
C VAL A 326 -6.29 -21.50 2.33
N LYS A 327 -6.94 -22.17 1.40
CA LYS A 327 -6.53 -23.46 0.85
C LYS A 327 -6.50 -23.39 -0.67
N LEU A 328 -5.47 -23.98 -1.26
CA LEU A 328 -5.40 -24.23 -2.69
C LEU A 328 -5.83 -25.68 -2.94
N ASP A 329 -6.78 -25.90 -3.84
CA ASP A 329 -7.19 -27.23 -4.29
C ASP A 329 -7.05 -27.39 -5.81
N ARG A 330 -7.68 -28.43 -6.38
CA ARG A 330 -7.65 -28.73 -7.81
C ARG A 330 -8.36 -27.70 -8.69
N ARG A 331 -9.32 -26.94 -8.15
CA ARG A 331 -10.08 -25.93 -8.90
C ARG A 331 -9.47 -24.54 -8.73
N GLY A 332 -8.97 -24.22 -7.54
CA GLY A 332 -8.51 -22.87 -7.25
C GLY A 332 -8.16 -22.61 -5.78
N LEU A 333 -7.89 -21.35 -5.50
CA LEU A 333 -7.68 -20.83 -4.15
C LEU A 333 -9.03 -20.49 -3.54
N LEU A 334 -9.30 -21.04 -2.35
CA LEU A 334 -10.48 -20.77 -1.55
C LEU A 334 -10.05 -20.22 -0.19
N GLY A 335 -10.57 -19.07 0.19
CA GLY A 335 -10.34 -18.45 1.49
C GLY A 335 -11.62 -18.04 2.18
N VAL A 336 -11.61 -18.00 3.51
CA VAL A 336 -12.74 -17.47 4.30
C VAL A 336 -12.26 -16.28 5.12
N PHE A 337 -12.92 -15.14 4.97
CA PHE A 337 -12.66 -13.96 5.77
C PHE A 337 -13.25 -14.12 7.17
N GLU A 338 -12.44 -13.98 8.21
CA GLU A 338 -12.92 -13.96 9.60
C GLU A 338 -13.49 -12.59 9.99
N ARG A 339 -12.99 -11.52 9.36
CA ARG A 339 -13.41 -10.15 9.62
C ARG A 339 -13.46 -9.36 8.31
N THR A 340 -14.59 -8.75 7.97
CA THR A 340 -14.61 -7.72 6.92
C THR A 340 -15.38 -6.47 7.36
N LYS A 341 -15.25 -5.40 6.58
CA LYS A 341 -16.00 -4.15 6.81
C LYS A 341 -17.51 -4.38 6.80
N THR A 342 -18.02 -5.28 5.96
CA THR A 342 -19.46 -5.48 5.69
C THR A 342 -20.01 -6.86 6.11
N THR A 343 -19.16 -7.80 6.50
CA THR A 343 -19.53 -9.13 7.05
C THR A 343 -18.99 -9.31 8.48
N GLY A 344 -19.44 -10.35 9.18
CA GLY A 344 -19.04 -10.69 10.56
C GLY A 344 -20.22 -10.89 11.50
N ALA A 345 -19.95 -11.38 12.72
CA ALA A 345 -20.97 -11.73 13.71
C ALA A 345 -22.03 -10.62 13.88
N GLY A 346 -23.31 -10.96 13.64
CA GLY A 346 -24.44 -10.04 13.71
C GLY A 346 -24.72 -9.18 12.48
N LYS A 347 -24.11 -9.48 11.31
CA LYS A 347 -24.44 -8.86 10.00
C LYS A 347 -25.12 -9.87 9.06
N LYS A 348 -25.83 -9.38 8.04
CA LYS A 348 -26.62 -10.18 7.06
C LYS A 348 -25.83 -11.32 6.40
N ILE A 349 -24.51 -11.18 6.23
CA ILE A 349 -23.61 -12.28 5.84
C ILE A 349 -22.54 -12.47 6.92
N GLU A 350 -22.49 -13.68 7.46
CA GLU A 350 -21.58 -14.06 8.54
C GLU A 350 -20.17 -14.33 8.02
N GLN A 351 -20.01 -14.87 6.80
CA GLN A 351 -18.73 -15.22 6.20
C GLN A 351 -18.67 -14.82 4.72
N ALA A 352 -17.64 -14.06 4.35
CA ALA A 352 -17.32 -13.79 2.95
C ALA A 352 -16.23 -14.77 2.51
N SER A 353 -16.25 -15.19 1.24
CA SER A 353 -15.25 -16.09 0.67
C SER A 353 -14.38 -15.38 -0.37
N LEU A 354 -13.09 -15.74 -0.39
CA LEU A 354 -12.16 -15.48 -1.47
C LEU A 354 -12.19 -16.68 -2.40
N VAL A 355 -12.40 -16.45 -3.70
CA VAL A 355 -12.34 -17.49 -4.73
C VAL A 355 -11.44 -17.00 -5.86
N VAL A 356 -10.41 -17.77 -6.21
CA VAL A 356 -9.54 -17.53 -7.37
C VAL A 356 -9.36 -18.85 -8.12
N SER A 357 -9.89 -18.92 -9.34
CA SER A 357 -9.79 -20.08 -10.23
C SER A 357 -8.35 -20.31 -10.66
N ARG A 358 -7.96 -21.57 -10.89
CA ARG A 358 -6.71 -21.89 -11.60
C ARG A 358 -6.70 -21.40 -13.04
N GLN A 359 -7.88 -21.15 -13.63
CA GLN A 359 -8.01 -20.59 -14.97
C GLN A 359 -7.88 -19.06 -15.01
N ALA A 360 -7.71 -18.41 -13.85
CA ALA A 360 -7.56 -16.98 -13.72
C ALA A 360 -6.11 -16.54 -14.01
N PHE A 361 -5.66 -16.74 -15.25
CA PHE A 361 -4.32 -16.35 -15.71
C PHE A 361 -4.38 -15.73 -17.11
N LEU A 362 -3.46 -14.82 -17.41
CA LEU A 362 -3.33 -14.25 -18.76
C LEU A 362 -2.20 -14.92 -19.54
N GLU A 363 -1.11 -15.30 -18.88
CA GLU A 363 0.05 -15.93 -19.52
C GLU A 363 0.66 -17.08 -18.72
N GLN A 364 0.82 -16.95 -17.40
CA GLN A 364 1.53 -17.96 -16.58
C GLN A 364 0.55 -18.83 -15.78
N PRO A 365 0.03 -19.95 -16.29
CA PRO A 365 -0.99 -20.76 -15.58
C PRO A 365 -0.54 -21.24 -14.19
N GLU A 366 0.77 -21.38 -13.97
CA GLU A 366 1.33 -21.83 -12.69
C GLU A 366 1.49 -20.72 -11.64
N TRP A 367 1.19 -19.46 -11.96
CA TRP A 367 1.40 -18.33 -11.03
C TRP A 367 0.66 -18.56 -9.70
N LEU A 368 -0.56 -19.09 -9.75
CA LEU A 368 -1.41 -19.25 -8.57
C LEU A 368 -0.83 -20.29 -7.60
N ALA A 369 -0.40 -21.43 -8.14
CA ALA A 369 0.16 -22.53 -7.33
C ALA A 369 1.55 -22.20 -6.81
N THR A 370 2.41 -21.66 -7.69
CA THR A 370 3.78 -21.24 -7.36
C THR A 370 3.76 -20.23 -6.22
N GLY A 371 2.98 -19.15 -6.36
CA GLY A 371 2.96 -18.13 -5.32
C GLY A 371 2.23 -18.56 -4.04
N TYR A 372 1.28 -19.51 -4.10
CA TYR A 372 0.70 -20.09 -2.88
C TYR A 372 1.76 -20.87 -2.07
N GLY A 373 2.62 -21.63 -2.76
CA GLY A 373 3.78 -22.30 -2.15
C GLY A 373 4.69 -21.29 -1.46
N LEU A 374 5.16 -20.28 -2.20
CA LEU A 374 6.00 -19.19 -1.65
C LEU A 374 5.36 -18.53 -0.43
N TRP A 375 4.05 -18.23 -0.48
CA TRP A 375 3.33 -17.57 0.59
C TRP A 375 3.23 -18.41 1.87
N LYS A 376 3.03 -19.72 1.69
CA LYS A 376 2.97 -20.70 2.79
C LYS A 376 4.34 -20.89 3.41
N ASP A 377 5.36 -21.13 2.60
CA ASP A 377 6.73 -21.39 3.06
C ASP A 377 7.32 -20.18 3.77
N MET A 378 7.08 -18.97 3.24
CA MET A 378 7.44 -17.72 3.90
C MET A 378 6.72 -17.53 5.25
N GLY A 379 5.49 -18.02 5.38
CA GLY A 379 4.75 -18.02 6.64
C GLY A 379 5.36 -18.96 7.68
N ILE A 380 5.76 -20.15 7.25
CA ILE A 380 6.42 -21.17 8.09
C ILE A 380 7.79 -20.68 8.54
N ALA A 381 8.62 -20.21 7.60
CA ALA A 381 9.99 -19.75 7.88
C ALA A 381 10.03 -18.54 8.83
N ALA A 382 9.01 -17.68 8.78
CA ALA A 382 8.88 -16.53 9.67
C ALA A 382 8.11 -16.83 10.97
N GLU A 383 7.81 -18.11 11.24
CA GLU A 383 7.02 -18.59 12.39
C GLU A 383 5.68 -17.85 12.57
N CYS A 384 5.03 -17.50 11.45
CA CYS A 384 3.83 -16.65 11.44
C CYS A 384 2.66 -17.25 10.65
N SER A 385 2.59 -18.58 10.59
CA SER A 385 1.51 -19.32 9.91
C SER A 385 0.14 -19.09 10.54
N ASP A 386 0.10 -18.87 11.86
CA ASP A 386 -1.14 -18.69 12.64
C ASP A 386 -1.62 -17.23 12.75
N ARG A 387 -1.01 -16.32 11.97
CA ARG A 387 -1.41 -14.91 11.94
C ARG A 387 -2.86 -14.72 11.48
N ASP A 388 -3.54 -13.69 11.98
CA ASP A 388 -4.94 -13.38 11.60
C ASP A 388 -5.07 -12.47 10.36
N TYR A 389 -3.95 -12.12 9.73
CA TYR A 389 -3.88 -11.22 8.58
C TYR A 389 -3.11 -11.83 7.41
N TRP A 390 -3.51 -11.45 6.20
CA TRP A 390 -2.98 -12.03 4.98
C TRP A 390 -1.59 -11.49 4.66
N LEU A 391 -1.44 -10.15 4.58
CA LEU A 391 -0.24 -9.45 4.12
C LEU A 391 0.72 -9.11 5.28
N PRO A 392 1.86 -9.83 5.42
CA PRO A 392 2.93 -9.46 6.33
C PRO A 392 3.81 -8.34 5.77
N ARG A 393 4.71 -7.83 6.62
CA ARG A 393 5.78 -6.92 6.20
C ARG A 393 6.98 -7.72 5.66
N PRO A 394 7.75 -7.15 4.72
CA PRO A 394 8.97 -7.78 4.23
C PRO A 394 10.05 -7.86 5.32
N SER A 395 10.92 -8.86 5.22
CA SER A 395 12.24 -8.85 5.84
C SER A 395 13.14 -7.78 5.18
N LEU A 396 14.23 -7.40 5.84
CA LEU A 396 15.13 -6.34 5.31
C LEU A 396 15.81 -6.73 4.00
N ASP A 397 16.11 -8.02 3.84
CA ASP A 397 16.77 -8.64 2.69
C ASP A 397 15.80 -9.15 1.62
N LEU A 398 14.49 -9.01 1.84
CA LEU A 398 13.42 -9.49 0.94
C LEU A 398 13.42 -11.02 0.71
N SER A 399 14.15 -11.79 1.51
CA SER A 399 14.14 -13.27 1.46
C SER A 399 12.88 -13.88 2.08
N GLY A 400 12.11 -13.09 2.84
CA GLY A 400 10.88 -13.54 3.45
C GLY A 400 10.09 -12.40 4.08
N CYS A 401 9.40 -12.70 5.18
CA CYS A 401 8.56 -11.73 5.87
C CYS A 401 8.84 -11.68 7.37
N VAL A 402 8.29 -10.68 8.03
CA VAL A 402 8.26 -10.59 9.49
C VAL A 402 6.82 -10.68 9.99
N PRO A 403 6.59 -11.22 11.21
CA PRO A 403 5.27 -11.37 11.83
C PRO A 403 4.68 -10.00 12.26
N ARG A 404 4.48 -9.10 11.31
CA ARG A 404 3.84 -7.80 11.51
C ARG A 404 2.90 -7.50 10.37
N LEU A 405 1.68 -7.08 10.71
CA LEU A 405 0.68 -6.61 9.75
C LEU A 405 1.20 -5.44 8.90
N ALA A 406 1.08 -5.56 7.57
CA ALA A 406 1.30 -4.44 6.66
C ALA A 406 0.16 -3.42 6.77
N THR A 407 0.52 -2.13 6.86
CA THR A 407 -0.46 -1.04 6.79
C THR A 407 -0.72 -0.66 5.35
N TYR A 408 -1.77 0.11 5.07
CA TYR A 408 -1.99 0.68 3.74
C TYR A 408 -0.75 1.40 3.18
N ALA A 409 -0.04 2.17 4.03
CA ALA A 409 1.18 2.87 3.62
C ALA A 409 2.31 1.90 3.25
N HIS A 410 2.43 0.78 3.99
CA HIS A 410 3.38 -0.28 3.62
C HIS A 410 2.99 -0.93 2.30
N ALA A 411 1.72 -1.31 2.12
CA ALA A 411 1.23 -1.92 0.88
C ALA A 411 1.47 -1.01 -0.33
N SER A 412 1.12 0.28 -0.21
CA SER A 412 1.35 1.28 -1.26
C SER A 412 2.84 1.42 -1.58
N ALA A 413 3.72 1.51 -0.57
CA ALA A 413 5.16 1.59 -0.79
C ALA A 413 5.73 0.32 -1.47
N MET A 414 5.25 -0.87 -1.07
CA MET A 414 5.64 -2.14 -1.70
C MET A 414 5.15 -2.23 -3.14
N SER A 415 3.96 -1.71 -3.44
CA SER A 415 3.45 -1.62 -4.83
C SER A 415 4.30 -0.70 -5.69
N GLN A 416 4.77 0.43 -5.15
CA GLN A 416 5.70 1.30 -5.87
C GLN A 416 7.08 0.66 -6.07
N ALA A 417 7.57 -0.10 -5.08
CA ALA A 417 8.81 -0.86 -5.22
C ALA A 417 8.67 -1.96 -6.28
N LEU A 418 7.57 -2.73 -6.25
CA LEU A 418 7.27 -3.76 -7.25
C LEU A 418 7.15 -3.18 -8.65
N ALA A 419 6.45 -2.05 -8.81
CA ALA A 419 6.30 -1.36 -10.10
C ALA A 419 7.65 -1.06 -10.77
N ARG A 420 8.68 -0.76 -9.98
CA ARG A 420 10.05 -0.47 -10.46
C ARG A 420 10.86 -1.71 -10.84
N THR A 421 10.41 -2.90 -10.44
CA THR A 421 11.08 -4.16 -10.76
C THR A 421 10.40 -4.93 -11.88
N LEU A 422 9.23 -4.48 -12.33
CA LEU A 422 8.49 -5.14 -13.41
C LEU A 422 9.29 -5.09 -14.70
N LYS A 423 9.55 -6.28 -15.26
CA LYS A 423 10.17 -6.43 -16.56
C LYS A 423 9.10 -6.61 -17.63
N TYR A 424 9.38 -6.14 -18.83
CA TYR A 424 8.61 -6.49 -20.03
C TYR A 424 9.50 -7.28 -20.98
N GLU A 425 8.86 -8.15 -21.75
CA GLU A 425 9.41 -8.75 -22.95
C GLU A 425 8.38 -8.50 -24.04
N GLY A 426 8.77 -7.78 -25.08
CA GLY A 426 7.87 -7.38 -26.17
C GLY A 426 8.64 -6.95 -27.41
N LEU A 427 7.91 -6.42 -28.40
CA LEU A 427 8.43 -6.05 -29.72
C LEU A 427 9.59 -5.03 -29.65
N SER A 428 9.66 -4.22 -28.60
CA SER A 428 10.74 -3.24 -28.36
C SER A 428 11.93 -3.80 -27.56
N GLY A 429 12.01 -5.13 -27.37
CA GLY A 429 13.08 -5.81 -26.62
C GLY A 429 12.68 -6.26 -25.20
N SER A 430 13.68 -6.51 -24.35
CA SER A 430 13.51 -6.82 -22.94
C SER A 430 14.04 -5.70 -22.06
N GLY A 431 13.32 -5.35 -20.99
CA GLY A 431 13.69 -4.24 -20.13
C GLY A 431 12.70 -3.98 -19.00
N LEU A 432 12.77 -2.81 -18.38
CA LEU A 432 11.78 -2.41 -17.37
C LEU A 432 10.47 -2.00 -18.04
N LEU A 433 9.34 -2.49 -17.51
CA LEU A 433 8.01 -2.14 -18.00
C LEU A 433 7.68 -0.67 -17.71
N LEU A 434 7.96 -0.24 -16.49
CA LEU A 434 7.76 1.14 -16.04
C LEU A 434 9.11 1.84 -15.93
N THR A 435 9.44 2.59 -16.98
CA THR A 435 10.68 3.34 -17.11
C THR A 435 10.58 4.75 -16.57
N LEU A 436 9.39 5.34 -16.42
CA LEU A 436 9.22 6.68 -15.84
C LEU A 436 9.01 6.64 -14.34
N SER A 437 9.71 7.52 -13.61
CA SER A 437 9.45 7.68 -12.19
C SER A 437 8.09 8.32 -11.96
N GLY A 438 7.38 7.83 -10.94
CA GLY A 438 6.02 8.25 -10.66
C GLY A 438 4.94 7.52 -11.47
N ALA A 439 5.30 6.70 -12.47
CA ALA A 439 4.35 5.88 -13.24
C ALA A 439 3.50 4.99 -12.33
N GLY A 440 4.14 4.27 -11.42
CA GLY A 440 3.46 3.40 -10.47
C GLY A 440 2.46 4.13 -9.55
N LEU A 441 2.59 5.45 -9.37
CA LEU A 441 1.70 6.26 -8.51
C LEU A 441 0.37 6.59 -9.19
N PHE A 442 0.24 6.31 -10.49
CA PHE A 442 -1.03 6.42 -11.20
C PHE A 442 -2.06 5.42 -10.66
N TRP A 443 -1.60 4.22 -10.31
CA TRP A 443 -2.44 3.19 -9.69
C TRP A 443 -2.36 3.22 -8.17
N THR A 444 -3.48 2.85 -7.54
CA THR A 444 -3.62 2.82 -6.08
C THR A 444 -3.86 1.41 -5.58
N GLU A 445 -3.85 1.21 -4.27
CA GLU A 445 -4.29 -0.06 -3.66
C GLU A 445 -5.79 -0.36 -3.84
N HIS A 446 -6.53 0.45 -4.59
CA HIS A 446 -7.91 0.12 -5.01
C HIS A 446 -8.03 -0.21 -6.49
N SER A 447 -6.93 -0.05 -7.26
CA SER A 447 -6.93 -0.28 -8.71
C SER A 447 -7.22 -1.73 -9.05
N GLU A 448 -6.76 -2.71 -8.28
CA GLU A 448 -7.03 -4.13 -8.54
C GLU A 448 -8.55 -4.42 -8.57
N ARG A 449 -9.27 -3.87 -7.60
CA ARG A 449 -10.71 -4.08 -7.49
C ARG A 449 -11.50 -3.33 -8.56
N ALA A 450 -11.03 -2.14 -8.94
CA ALA A 450 -11.61 -1.41 -10.07
C ALA A 450 -11.41 -2.20 -11.38
N THR A 451 -10.20 -2.72 -11.59
CA THR A 451 -9.78 -3.48 -12.78
C THR A 451 -10.66 -4.70 -13.00
N ILE A 452 -10.76 -5.61 -12.03
CA ILE A 452 -11.51 -6.86 -12.23
C ILE A 452 -12.99 -6.60 -12.51
N ASN A 453 -13.56 -5.53 -11.96
CA ASN A 453 -14.92 -5.14 -12.26
C ASN A 453 -15.08 -4.57 -13.67
N THR A 454 -14.14 -3.75 -14.13
CA THR A 454 -14.11 -3.24 -15.51
C THR A 454 -13.95 -4.38 -16.50
N TRP A 455 -12.99 -5.28 -16.28
CA TRP A 455 -12.77 -6.46 -17.10
C TRP A 455 -14.00 -7.36 -17.15
N ALA A 456 -14.62 -7.65 -16.01
CA ALA A 456 -15.84 -8.44 -15.98
C ALA A 456 -16.98 -7.80 -16.77
N ARG A 457 -17.11 -6.47 -16.75
CA ARG A 457 -18.08 -5.76 -17.56
C ARG A 457 -17.77 -5.86 -19.05
N ALA A 458 -16.52 -5.61 -19.46
CA ALA A 458 -16.09 -5.67 -20.85
C ALA A 458 -16.26 -7.09 -21.43
N CYS A 459 -15.99 -8.13 -20.65
CA CYS A 459 -16.13 -9.52 -21.05
C CYS A 459 -17.57 -10.06 -20.94
N GLY A 460 -18.58 -9.24 -20.63
CA GLY A 460 -19.99 -9.67 -20.61
C GLY A 460 -20.41 -10.51 -19.40
N VAL A 461 -19.72 -10.41 -18.26
CA VAL A 461 -20.13 -11.09 -17.01
C VAL A 461 -21.36 -10.39 -16.43
N LEU A 462 -22.36 -11.21 -16.08
CA LEU A 462 -23.62 -10.77 -15.48
C LEU A 462 -23.41 -9.94 -14.20
N GLU A 463 -24.26 -8.93 -14.01
CA GLU A 463 -24.10 -7.98 -12.91
C GLU A 463 -24.09 -8.64 -11.53
N ASP A 464 -24.97 -9.59 -11.28
CA ASP A 464 -25.04 -10.27 -9.98
C ASP A 464 -23.79 -11.09 -9.71
N VAL A 465 -23.19 -11.71 -10.73
CA VAL A 465 -21.92 -12.43 -10.61
C VAL A 465 -20.77 -11.47 -10.33
N ARG A 466 -20.76 -10.28 -10.95
CA ARG A 466 -19.79 -9.23 -10.62
C ARG A 466 -19.94 -8.76 -9.18
N LYS A 467 -21.18 -8.54 -8.72
CA LYS A 467 -21.51 -8.15 -7.34
C LYS A 467 -21.01 -9.21 -6.35
N MET A 468 -21.23 -10.49 -6.64
CA MET A 468 -20.71 -11.61 -5.85
C MET A 468 -19.18 -11.65 -5.83
N MET A 469 -18.54 -11.63 -6.99
CA MET A 469 -17.07 -11.68 -7.14
C MET A 469 -16.39 -10.52 -6.41
N CYS A 470 -16.90 -9.30 -6.58
CA CYS A 470 -16.38 -8.10 -5.94
C CYS A 470 -16.92 -7.89 -4.52
N ARG A 471 -17.88 -8.68 -4.05
CA ARG A 471 -18.57 -8.54 -2.76
C ARG A 471 -19.21 -7.15 -2.59
N TRP A 472 -19.95 -6.71 -3.60
CA TRP A 472 -20.79 -5.51 -3.59
C TRP A 472 -22.20 -5.88 -3.15
N GLN A 473 -22.58 -5.42 -1.95
CA GLN A 473 -23.85 -5.72 -1.28
C GLN A 473 -24.08 -7.22 -1.05
N PRO A 474 -23.93 -7.69 0.20
CA PRO A 474 -24.34 -9.04 0.55
C PRO A 474 -25.87 -9.15 0.42
N THR A 475 -26.40 -9.68 -0.69
CA THR A 475 -27.82 -10.05 -0.76
C THR A 475 -28.04 -11.24 0.18
N CYS A 476 -29.21 -11.32 0.83
CA CYS A 476 -29.54 -12.38 1.79
C CYS A 476 -29.36 -13.81 1.20
N GLU A 477 -29.33 -13.93 -0.13
CA GLU A 477 -29.21 -15.17 -0.89
C GLU A 477 -27.76 -15.66 -1.07
N GLU A 478 -26.74 -14.80 -0.92
CA GLU A 478 -25.33 -15.23 -1.03
C GLU A 478 -24.94 -16.25 0.05
N GLY A 479 -25.59 -16.21 1.23
CA GLY A 479 -25.45 -17.22 2.27
C GLY A 479 -26.00 -18.61 1.86
N TYR A 480 -26.83 -18.67 0.82
CA TYR A 480 -27.47 -19.88 0.30
C TYR A 480 -26.88 -20.37 -1.03
N LEU A 481 -26.05 -19.58 -1.71
CA LEU A 481 -25.46 -19.97 -2.98
C LEU A 481 -24.34 -21.00 -2.77
N ARG A 482 -24.73 -22.27 -2.64
CA ARG A 482 -23.83 -23.45 -2.76
C ARG A 482 -22.98 -23.38 -4.05
N ASN A 483 -23.45 -22.65 -5.06
CA ASN A 483 -22.82 -22.48 -6.36
C ASN A 483 -21.96 -21.22 -6.50
N LEU A 484 -21.80 -20.37 -5.46
CA LEU A 484 -21.00 -19.14 -5.51
C LEU A 484 -19.62 -19.38 -6.14
N ARG A 485 -18.94 -20.43 -5.65
CA ARG A 485 -17.61 -20.82 -6.13
C ARG A 485 -17.61 -21.10 -7.63
N HIS A 486 -18.60 -21.83 -8.12
CA HIS A 486 -18.72 -22.16 -9.53
C HIS A 486 -18.98 -20.92 -10.38
N LEU A 487 -19.90 -20.04 -9.97
CA LEU A 487 -20.20 -18.80 -10.68
C LEU A 487 -18.97 -17.88 -10.79
N VAL A 488 -18.23 -17.72 -9.70
CA VAL A 488 -17.01 -16.88 -9.69
C VAL A 488 -15.90 -17.51 -10.53
N GLU A 489 -15.68 -18.82 -10.43
CA GLU A 489 -14.67 -19.51 -11.24
C GLU A 489 -14.97 -19.44 -12.75
N SER A 490 -16.24 -19.60 -13.13
CA SER A 490 -16.69 -19.47 -14.52
C SER A 490 -16.52 -18.04 -15.04
N ALA A 491 -16.85 -17.03 -14.23
CA ALA A 491 -16.64 -15.63 -14.59
C ALA A 491 -15.15 -15.30 -14.77
N GLN A 492 -14.28 -15.79 -13.88
CA GLN A 492 -12.84 -15.59 -13.99
C GLN A 492 -12.26 -16.28 -15.22
N LEU A 493 -12.72 -17.49 -15.55
CA LEU A 493 -12.35 -18.17 -16.79
C LEU A 493 -12.78 -17.36 -18.02
N GLN A 494 -14.04 -16.90 -18.06
CA GLN A 494 -14.57 -16.09 -19.17
C GLN A 494 -13.75 -14.80 -19.37
N ILE A 495 -13.44 -14.09 -18.29
CA ILE A 495 -12.60 -12.89 -18.33
C ILE A 495 -11.22 -13.23 -18.90
N ALA A 496 -10.56 -14.24 -18.32
CA ALA A 496 -9.22 -14.63 -18.72
C ALA A 496 -9.14 -15.09 -20.19
N SER A 497 -10.06 -15.94 -20.64
CA SER A 497 -10.08 -16.44 -22.02
C SER A 497 -10.37 -15.33 -23.02
N THR A 498 -11.33 -14.45 -22.72
CA THR A 498 -11.70 -13.37 -23.63
C THR A 498 -10.57 -12.35 -23.77
N ILE A 499 -9.87 -12.02 -22.68
CA ILE A 499 -8.68 -11.17 -22.73
C ILE A 499 -7.56 -11.83 -23.54
N ARG A 500 -7.30 -13.15 -23.36
CA ARG A 500 -6.29 -13.85 -24.16
C ARG A 500 -6.61 -13.83 -25.65
N ILE A 501 -7.87 -14.03 -26.02
CA ILE A 501 -8.33 -13.95 -27.42
C ILE A 501 -8.12 -12.53 -27.97
N ALA A 502 -8.56 -11.50 -27.24
CA ALA A 502 -8.37 -10.11 -27.65
C ALA A 502 -6.89 -9.72 -27.77
N MET A 503 -6.04 -10.20 -26.86
CA MET A 503 -4.58 -10.01 -26.94
C MET A 503 -3.99 -10.67 -28.18
N ALA A 504 -4.42 -11.88 -28.54
CA ALA A 504 -3.97 -12.57 -29.74
C ALA A 504 -4.43 -11.87 -31.03
N ALA A 505 -5.63 -11.29 -31.01
CA ALA A 505 -6.17 -10.48 -32.10
C ALA A 505 -5.59 -9.05 -32.15
N GLY A 506 -4.97 -8.58 -31.07
CA GLY A 506 -4.47 -7.20 -30.96
C GLY A 506 -5.58 -6.16 -30.73
N GLU A 507 -6.74 -6.56 -30.21
CA GLU A 507 -7.91 -5.71 -30.04
C GLU A 507 -8.00 -5.05 -28.64
N ASP A 508 -8.42 -3.79 -28.60
CA ASP A 508 -8.67 -3.07 -27.34
C ASP A 508 -10.06 -3.35 -26.77
N LEU A 509 -10.29 -4.58 -26.31
CA LEU A 509 -11.54 -4.98 -25.67
C LEU A 509 -11.85 -4.19 -24.38
N LEU A 510 -10.80 -3.75 -23.67
CA LEU A 510 -10.90 -3.25 -22.28
C LEU A 510 -10.91 -1.71 -22.20
N ASP A 511 -10.87 -1.04 -23.36
CA ASP A 511 -10.74 0.41 -23.49
C ASP A 511 -9.52 0.92 -22.69
N GLU A 512 -8.40 0.20 -22.82
CA GLU A 512 -7.13 0.61 -22.22
C GLU A 512 -6.55 1.86 -22.91
N GLY A 513 -6.99 2.17 -24.14
CA GLY A 513 -6.75 3.46 -24.80
C GLY A 513 -7.07 4.65 -23.91
N GLN A 514 -8.29 4.71 -23.34
CA GLN A 514 -8.68 5.81 -22.44
C GLN A 514 -7.77 5.91 -21.21
N VAL A 515 -7.32 4.78 -20.67
CA VAL A 515 -6.45 4.75 -19.48
C VAL A 515 -5.05 5.26 -19.80
N LEU A 516 -4.56 4.96 -21.01
CA LEU A 516 -3.28 5.43 -21.51
C LEU A 516 -3.31 6.94 -21.77
N ASP A 517 -4.41 7.47 -22.30
CA ASP A 517 -4.61 8.91 -22.49
C ASP A 517 -4.62 9.65 -21.13
N GLU A 518 -5.32 9.12 -20.13
CA GLU A 518 -5.30 9.68 -18.77
C GLU A 518 -3.91 9.57 -18.10
N LEU A 519 -3.11 8.56 -18.47
CA LEU A 519 -1.74 8.41 -18.02
C LEU A 519 -0.79 9.39 -18.72
N GLU A 520 -1.03 9.71 -20.00
CA GLU A 520 -0.34 10.76 -20.75
C GLU A 520 -0.55 12.12 -20.07
N ASP A 521 -1.81 12.51 -19.86
CA ASP A 521 -2.19 13.73 -19.13
C ASP A 521 -1.54 13.79 -17.74
N TYR A 522 -1.49 12.65 -17.04
CA TYR A 522 -0.87 12.55 -15.73
C TYR A 522 0.63 12.87 -15.77
N PHE A 523 1.36 12.44 -16.79
CA PHE A 523 2.78 12.76 -16.91
C PHE A 523 3.02 14.19 -17.38
N GLU A 524 2.23 14.68 -18.32
CA GLU A 524 2.36 16.04 -18.84
C GLU A 524 2.06 17.07 -17.75
N MET A 525 0.91 16.95 -17.07
CA MET A 525 0.45 17.96 -16.12
C MET A 525 1.16 17.92 -14.76
N LYS A 526 1.60 16.74 -14.30
CA LYS A 526 2.09 16.56 -12.92
C LYS A 526 3.59 16.33 -12.84
N TRP A 527 4.21 15.81 -13.91
CA TRP A 527 5.61 15.41 -13.90
C TRP A 527 6.47 16.09 -14.97
N GLU A 528 5.88 16.96 -15.79
CA GLU A 528 6.56 17.78 -16.80
C GLU A 528 7.54 16.94 -17.66
N ARG A 529 7.11 15.74 -18.06
CA ARG A 529 7.93 14.82 -18.87
C ARG A 529 7.88 15.18 -20.34
N SER A 530 8.94 14.85 -21.08
CA SER A 530 8.96 15.09 -22.51
C SER A 530 7.96 14.17 -23.24
N PRO A 531 7.28 14.64 -24.30
CA PRO A 531 6.34 13.81 -25.06
C PRO A 531 6.96 12.51 -25.60
N ALA A 532 8.24 12.53 -25.95
CA ALA A 532 8.96 11.36 -26.44
C ALA A 532 9.13 10.27 -25.35
N GLU A 533 9.49 10.67 -24.12
CA GLU A 533 9.60 9.76 -22.98
C GLU A 533 8.25 9.16 -22.60
N VAL A 534 7.19 9.98 -22.63
CA VAL A 534 5.82 9.52 -22.34
C VAL A 534 5.36 8.53 -23.41
N LYS A 535 5.56 8.85 -24.69
CA LYS A 535 5.21 7.95 -25.79
C LYS A 535 5.91 6.59 -25.70
N ASP A 536 7.21 6.54 -25.39
CA ASP A 536 7.94 5.28 -25.16
C ASP A 536 7.34 4.48 -24.00
N GLN A 537 7.05 5.13 -22.87
CA GLN A 537 6.40 4.50 -21.72
C GLN A 537 5.02 3.92 -22.05
N LEU A 538 4.18 4.66 -22.78
CA LEU A 538 2.84 4.20 -23.20
C LEU A 538 2.94 3.03 -24.17
N THR A 539 3.91 3.07 -25.10
CA THR A 539 4.17 2.01 -26.08
C THR A 539 4.49 0.68 -25.41
N ARG A 540 5.29 0.70 -24.32
CA ARG A 540 5.61 -0.50 -23.52
C ARG A 540 4.39 -1.10 -22.80
N LEU A 541 3.37 -0.27 -22.53
CA LEU A 541 2.18 -0.64 -21.77
C LEU A 541 1.02 -1.11 -22.66
N LYS A 542 1.05 -0.84 -23.96
CA LYS A 542 0.04 -1.30 -24.92
C LYS A 542 0.14 -2.81 -25.14
N TYR A 543 -1.02 -3.46 -25.19
CA TYR A 543 -1.15 -4.86 -25.62
C TYR A 543 -1.89 -5.02 -26.95
N PHE A 544 -2.53 -3.95 -27.44
CA PHE A 544 -3.35 -3.90 -28.64
C PHE A 544 -2.72 -2.97 -29.68
N TRP A 545 -3.08 -3.16 -30.95
CA TRP A 545 -2.61 -2.36 -32.08
C TRP A 545 -3.71 -2.23 -33.14
N PRO A 546 -3.82 -1.10 -33.86
CA PRO A 546 -4.70 -1.03 -35.03
C PRO A 546 -4.28 -2.09 -36.07
N GLU A 547 -5.22 -2.56 -36.90
CA GLU A 547 -4.94 -3.52 -37.98
C GLU A 547 -3.69 -3.10 -38.78
N GLY A 548 -2.68 -3.98 -38.86
CA GLY A 548 -1.39 -3.72 -39.53
C GLY A 548 -0.32 -2.97 -38.70
N GLY A 549 -0.64 -2.51 -37.48
CA GLY A 549 0.28 -1.75 -36.63
C GLY A 549 1.43 -2.55 -36.01
N GLN A 550 1.27 -3.87 -35.88
CA GLN A 550 2.34 -4.77 -35.40
C GLN A 550 3.52 -4.81 -36.37
N ASP A 551 3.25 -4.87 -37.68
CA ASP A 551 4.28 -4.90 -38.73
C ASP A 551 4.98 -3.55 -38.88
N GLN A 552 4.25 -2.44 -38.71
CA GLN A 552 4.78 -1.08 -38.83
C GLN A 552 5.78 -0.76 -37.70
N ILE A 553 5.51 -1.19 -36.46
CA ILE A 553 6.39 -0.95 -35.30
C ILE A 553 7.55 -1.95 -35.25
N ALA A 554 7.33 -3.20 -35.68
CA ALA A 554 8.43 -4.16 -35.90
C ALA A 554 9.40 -3.66 -36.99
N ALA A 555 8.89 -3.00 -38.03
CA ALA A 555 9.70 -2.36 -39.07
C ALA A 555 10.44 -1.10 -38.57
N ASP A 556 9.82 -0.28 -37.71
CA ASP A 556 10.39 0.97 -37.21
C ASP A 556 11.43 0.79 -36.07
N LEU A 557 11.43 -0.35 -35.36
CA LEU A 557 12.27 -0.58 -34.16
C LEU A 557 13.46 -1.54 -34.33
N VAL A 558 13.83 -1.88 -35.58
CA VAL A 558 15.04 -2.62 -36.04
C VAL A 558 14.78 -4.07 -36.51
N GLY A 559 15.01 -4.27 -37.82
CA GLY A 559 15.74 -5.38 -38.46
C GLY A 559 15.53 -6.81 -37.97
N GLU A 560 14.77 -7.57 -38.76
CA GLU A 560 14.68 -9.05 -38.87
C GLU A 560 14.48 -9.90 -37.60
N ALA A 561 13.33 -10.59 -37.62
CA ALA A 561 12.92 -11.79 -36.89
C ALA A 561 12.55 -11.64 -35.41
N VAL A 562 11.24 -11.79 -35.10
CA VAL A 562 10.69 -12.94 -34.34
C VAL A 562 9.16 -12.98 -34.57
N ALA A 563 8.68 -13.98 -35.31
CA ALA A 563 7.27 -14.36 -35.38
C ALA A 563 7.17 -15.87 -35.17
N ASP A 564 7.19 -16.32 -33.91
CA ASP A 564 6.71 -17.65 -33.54
C ASP A 564 6.69 -17.80 -32.00
N SER A 565 5.52 -17.69 -31.36
CA SER A 565 5.30 -18.12 -29.97
C SER A 565 3.83 -18.20 -29.50
N PHE A 566 2.82 -17.82 -30.29
CA PHE A 566 1.43 -17.75 -29.80
C PHE A 566 0.41 -18.71 -30.47
N SER A 567 0.84 -19.57 -31.40
CA SER A 567 -0.07 -20.42 -32.20
C SER A 567 -0.62 -21.66 -31.46
N GLY A 568 0.01 -22.11 -30.38
CA GLY A 568 -0.32 -23.41 -29.76
C GLY A 568 -1.56 -23.46 -28.84
N MET A 569 -2.10 -22.33 -28.39
CA MET A 569 -3.15 -22.31 -27.35
C MET A 569 -4.59 -22.21 -27.88
N ALA A 570 -4.79 -21.66 -29.08
CA ALA A 570 -6.13 -21.43 -29.64
C ALA A 570 -6.91 -22.73 -29.94
N ALA A 571 -6.20 -23.83 -30.27
CA ALA A 571 -6.83 -25.07 -30.73
C ALA A 571 -7.53 -25.90 -29.63
N MET A 572 -7.26 -25.63 -28.35
CA MET A 572 -7.85 -26.40 -27.24
C MET A 572 -9.10 -25.72 -26.63
N GLU A 573 -9.33 -24.44 -26.96
CA GLU A 573 -10.29 -23.57 -26.25
C GLU A 573 -11.68 -23.53 -26.92
N GLU A 574 -11.76 -23.83 -28.22
CA GLU A 574 -13.03 -23.92 -28.99
C GLU A 574 -13.98 -25.01 -28.46
N LEU A 575 -13.48 -26.04 -27.79
CA LEU A 575 -14.29 -27.14 -27.24
C LEU A 575 -14.89 -26.84 -25.86
N THR A 576 -14.30 -25.92 -25.08
CA THR A 576 -14.74 -25.61 -23.71
C THR A 576 -15.85 -24.56 -23.64
N GLN A 577 -15.89 -23.63 -24.58
CA GLN A 577 -16.83 -22.50 -24.55
C GLN A 577 -18.24 -22.90 -25.01
N ALA A 578 -18.36 -23.89 -25.90
CA ALA A 578 -19.64 -24.40 -26.39
C ALA A 578 -20.44 -25.22 -25.35
N ALA A 579 -19.77 -25.80 -24.34
CA ALA A 579 -20.42 -26.67 -23.35
C ALA A 579 -21.07 -25.90 -22.18
N TYR A 580 -20.69 -24.63 -21.95
CA TYR A 580 -21.05 -23.90 -20.72
C TYR A 580 -22.13 -22.83 -20.89
N LEU A 581 -22.31 -22.28 -22.11
CA LEU A 581 -23.27 -21.19 -22.37
C LEU A 581 -24.73 -21.66 -22.49
N GLY A 582 -25.01 -22.96 -22.33
CA GLY A 582 -26.35 -23.55 -22.51
C GLY A 582 -27.31 -23.43 -21.33
N GLN A 583 -26.92 -22.88 -20.17
CA GLN A 583 -27.77 -22.87 -18.97
C GLN A 583 -27.60 -21.60 -18.11
N ALA A 584 -27.99 -20.43 -18.62
CA ALA A 584 -28.24 -19.27 -17.75
C ALA A 584 -29.16 -18.25 -18.43
N ASN A 585 -30.45 -18.57 -18.56
CA ASN A 585 -31.47 -17.56 -18.82
C ASN A 585 -32.67 -17.85 -17.92
N ALA A 586 -32.80 -17.06 -16.85
CA ALA A 586 -34.06 -16.83 -16.17
C ALA A 586 -34.09 -15.37 -15.70
N SER A 587 -35.14 -14.69 -16.16
CA SER A 587 -35.51 -13.28 -15.97
C SER A 587 -35.74 -12.89 -14.50
N VAL A 588 -35.28 -11.70 -14.11
CA VAL A 588 -35.65 -11.03 -12.85
C VAL A 588 -35.93 -9.55 -13.13
N GLU A 589 -37.07 -9.07 -12.65
CA GLU A 589 -37.54 -7.68 -12.72
C GLU A 589 -36.86 -6.77 -11.66
N PRO A 590 -36.86 -5.42 -11.84
CA PRO A 590 -36.02 -4.53 -11.05
C PRO A 590 -36.67 -4.14 -9.71
N GLU A 591 -35.93 -4.31 -8.61
CA GLU A 591 -36.22 -3.68 -7.33
C GLU A 591 -35.17 -2.60 -6.97
N ALA A 592 -35.65 -1.59 -6.24
CA ALA A 592 -35.08 -0.26 -6.08
C ALA A 592 -33.69 -0.18 -5.41
N GLU A 593 -32.90 0.78 -5.90
CA GLU A 593 -31.53 1.09 -5.48
C GLU A 593 -31.46 1.66 -4.05
N GLU A 594 -30.67 1.01 -3.18
CA GLU A 594 -30.29 1.56 -1.87
C GLU A 594 -28.81 2.01 -1.90
N GLU A 595 -28.61 3.32 -1.79
CA GLU A 595 -27.38 4.05 -2.05
C GLU A 595 -26.27 3.76 -1.01
N SER A 596 -25.10 3.29 -1.48
CA SER A 596 -23.99 2.89 -0.60
C SER A 596 -23.01 4.04 -0.29
N LEU A 597 -22.73 4.21 1.00
CA LEU A 597 -21.89 5.29 1.56
C LEU A 597 -20.41 5.23 1.10
N PRO A 598 -19.84 6.32 0.55
CA PRO A 598 -18.43 6.40 0.21
C PRO A 598 -17.52 6.55 1.45
N GLU A 599 -16.29 6.05 1.35
CA GLU A 599 -15.27 6.17 2.39
C GLU A 599 -14.57 7.53 2.35
N GLU A 600 -14.57 8.23 3.49
CA GLU A 600 -13.84 9.47 3.73
C GLU A 600 -12.32 9.20 3.82
N SER A 601 -11.54 9.87 2.97
CA SER A 601 -10.10 10.08 3.17
C SER A 601 -9.88 11.40 3.93
N ASP A 602 -9.20 11.34 5.07
CA ASP A 602 -8.84 12.50 5.89
C ASP A 602 -7.81 13.41 5.16
N GLU A 603 -8.28 14.43 4.44
CA GLU A 603 -7.47 15.60 4.03
C GLU A 603 -7.82 16.83 4.88
N GLU A 604 -6.79 17.40 5.50
CA GLU A 604 -6.84 18.69 6.19
C GLU A 604 -6.18 19.71 5.26
N THR A 605 -6.84 20.86 5.13
CA THR A 605 -6.50 22.01 4.28
C THR A 605 -5.11 22.57 4.55
N ALA A 606 -4.38 22.87 3.47
CA ALA A 606 -3.11 23.59 3.48
C ALA A 606 -3.30 25.00 4.06
N LYS A 607 -2.35 25.43 4.89
CA LYS A 607 -2.16 26.84 5.27
C LYS A 607 -0.88 27.36 4.62
N GLU A 608 -0.97 28.62 4.19
CA GLU A 608 0.04 29.42 3.49
C GLU A 608 1.44 29.39 4.11
N GLU A 609 2.40 29.63 3.22
CA GLU A 609 3.85 29.64 3.38
C GLU A 609 4.36 30.68 4.40
N ALA A 610 5.48 30.34 5.07
CA ALA A 610 6.27 31.25 5.89
C ALA A 610 7.78 30.94 5.71
N PRO A 611 8.67 31.94 5.87
CA PRO A 611 10.01 31.99 5.25
C PRO A 611 11.06 31.09 5.93
N PRO A 612 12.23 30.84 5.28
CA PRO A 612 13.19 29.81 5.70
C PRO A 612 13.89 30.14 7.02
N VAL A 613 13.98 29.14 7.91
CA VAL A 613 14.55 29.27 9.27
C VAL A 613 16.08 29.16 9.24
N SER A 614 16.78 30.28 9.43
CA SER A 614 18.25 30.43 9.40
C SER A 614 18.95 30.28 10.77
N HIS A 615 18.63 29.22 11.54
CA HIS A 615 19.09 29.11 12.94
C HIS A 615 19.91 27.86 13.26
N LEU A 616 20.70 27.36 12.31
CA LEU A 616 21.63 26.25 12.57
C LEU A 616 22.76 26.69 13.52
N GLY A 617 23.03 25.89 14.56
CA GLY A 617 24.19 26.03 15.46
C GLY A 617 24.04 26.94 16.68
N LYS A 618 22.83 27.44 16.98
CA LYS A 618 22.59 28.40 18.09
C LYS A 618 21.86 27.76 19.26
N PHE A 619 22.24 28.04 20.51
CA PHE A 619 21.55 27.48 21.69
C PHE A 619 20.34 28.33 22.11
N PHE A 620 19.26 27.68 22.53
CA PHE A 620 18.03 28.34 22.99
C PHE A 620 17.53 27.72 24.30
N ILE A 621 17.05 28.56 25.22
CA ILE A 621 16.44 28.11 26.47
C ILE A 621 14.94 28.39 26.40
N SER A 622 14.12 27.33 26.35
CA SER A 622 12.66 27.45 26.42
C SER A 622 12.21 27.61 27.87
N ILE A 623 11.30 28.55 28.15
CA ILE A 623 10.73 28.77 29.48
C ILE A 623 9.26 28.32 29.44
N THR A 624 8.90 27.34 30.27
CA THR A 624 7.55 26.73 30.20
C THR A 624 6.88 26.57 31.58
N GLY A 625 5.57 26.86 31.61
CA GLY A 625 4.69 26.69 32.78
C GLY A 625 4.86 27.78 33.87
N ALA A 626 3.93 27.78 34.84
CA ALA A 626 3.92 28.76 35.94
C ALA A 626 5.19 28.72 36.82
N ALA A 627 5.85 27.56 36.91
CA ALA A 627 7.12 27.37 37.63
C ALA A 627 8.37 27.78 36.79
N ARG A 628 8.18 28.42 35.63
CA ARG A 628 9.23 28.92 34.72
C ARG A 628 10.37 27.90 34.47
N LYS A 629 10.02 26.64 34.18
CA LYS A 629 11.02 25.60 33.93
C LYS A 629 11.81 25.92 32.66
N ARG A 630 13.11 26.16 32.84
CA ARG A 630 14.08 26.51 31.77
C ARG A 630 14.72 25.25 31.19
N ARG A 631 14.57 25.01 29.89
CA ARG A 631 15.14 23.84 29.20
C ARG A 631 15.98 24.23 27.99
N LEU A 632 17.20 23.68 27.89
CA LEU A 632 18.15 23.97 26.80
C LEU A 632 17.87 23.13 25.54
N HIS A 633 17.96 23.77 24.37
CA HIS A 633 17.81 23.19 23.03
C HIS A 633 18.92 23.70 22.09
N LEU A 634 19.20 22.93 21.03
CA LEU A 634 20.10 23.31 19.94
C LEU A 634 19.29 23.69 18.69
N GLY A 635 19.47 24.92 18.23
CA GLY A 635 18.80 25.50 17.07
C GLY A 635 19.24 24.85 15.77
N GLY A 636 18.25 24.47 14.95
CA GLY A 636 18.46 23.77 13.69
C GLY A 636 18.48 22.25 13.80
N GLU A 637 18.90 21.69 14.95
CA GLU A 637 18.85 20.24 15.21
C GLU A 637 17.63 19.81 16.05
N CYS A 638 17.10 20.72 16.88
CA CYS A 638 15.84 20.47 17.57
C CYS A 638 14.65 20.67 16.65
N TRP A 639 13.71 19.72 16.62
CA TRP A 639 12.43 19.89 15.94
C TRP A 639 11.53 20.98 16.57
N ARG A 640 11.84 21.45 17.79
CA ARG A 640 11.08 22.50 18.49
C ARG A 640 11.70 23.87 18.21
N ALA A 641 10.95 24.74 17.55
CA ALA A 641 11.40 26.09 17.20
C ALA A 641 10.91 27.16 18.20
N PRO A 642 11.79 28.10 18.61
CA PRO A 642 11.38 29.26 19.40
C PRO A 642 10.29 30.06 18.68
N GLY A 643 9.27 30.52 19.40
CA GLY A 643 8.13 31.27 18.84
C GLY A 643 7.08 30.42 18.13
N ARG A 644 7.37 29.14 17.82
CA ARG A 644 6.42 28.19 17.23
C ARG A 644 5.93 27.15 18.23
N ASP A 645 6.87 26.47 18.91
CA ASP A 645 6.58 25.35 19.81
C ASP A 645 6.63 25.75 21.30
N TYR A 646 7.18 26.93 21.59
CA TYR A 646 7.20 27.56 22.91
C TYR A 646 7.25 29.07 22.75
N GLY A 647 6.35 29.77 23.47
CA GLY A 647 6.14 31.21 23.34
C GLY A 647 7.19 32.08 24.03
N GLU A 648 7.73 31.65 25.18
CA GLU A 648 8.82 32.34 25.89
C GLU A 648 10.14 31.59 25.75
N PHE A 649 11.18 32.30 25.31
CA PHE A 649 12.52 31.76 25.15
C PHE A 649 13.62 32.80 25.29
N GLU A 650 14.82 32.32 25.60
CA GLU A 650 16.05 33.11 25.64
C GLU A 650 17.05 32.54 24.65
N ARG A 651 17.68 33.43 23.87
CA ARG A 651 18.68 33.06 22.86
C ARG A 651 20.07 33.19 23.48
N CYS A 652 20.93 32.19 23.28
CA CYS A 652 22.30 32.20 23.76
C CYS A 652 23.24 32.43 22.56
N ASP A 653 23.73 33.65 22.39
CA ASP A 653 24.54 34.05 21.23
C ASP A 653 26.04 33.70 21.34
N ALA A 654 26.52 33.27 22.52
CA ALA A 654 27.95 33.07 22.82
C ALA A 654 28.33 31.61 23.11
N GLY A 655 27.75 30.63 22.40
CA GLY A 655 27.99 29.20 22.63
C GLY A 655 27.13 28.60 23.74
N GLN A 656 27.46 27.37 24.18
CA GLN A 656 26.63 26.62 25.13
C GLN A 656 26.54 27.36 26.49
N PRO A 657 25.34 27.69 26.99
CA PRO A 657 25.20 28.38 28.26
C PRO A 657 25.63 27.49 29.44
N ALA A 658 26.20 28.12 30.49
CA ALA A 658 26.62 27.43 31.70
C ALA A 658 25.45 26.64 32.36
N PRO A 659 25.71 25.47 33.00
CA PRO A 659 24.68 24.61 33.60
C PRO A 659 23.74 25.31 34.59
N ALA A 660 24.19 26.38 35.26
CA ALA A 660 23.38 27.16 36.18
C ALA A 660 22.22 27.94 35.50
N LYS A 661 22.23 28.10 34.16
CA LYS A 661 21.23 28.88 33.43
C LYS A 661 19.98 28.08 33.01
N TYR A 662 19.99 26.75 33.15
CA TYR A 662 18.87 25.90 32.78
C TYR A 662 18.64 24.78 33.81
N HIS A 663 17.40 24.32 33.91
CA HIS A 663 17.00 23.28 34.87
C HIS A 663 17.01 21.87 34.26
N ALA A 664 16.98 21.77 32.93
CA ALA A 664 16.99 20.51 32.20
C ALA A 664 17.48 20.71 30.76
N VAL A 665 17.93 19.64 30.11
CA VAL A 665 18.26 19.64 28.68
C VAL A 665 17.22 18.88 27.86
N CYS A 666 17.07 19.25 26.59
CA CYS A 666 16.25 18.50 25.66
C CYS A 666 16.91 17.15 25.36
N LYS A 667 16.23 16.05 25.72
CA LYS A 667 16.74 14.67 25.51
C LYS A 667 16.97 14.29 24.06
N GLN A 668 16.44 15.07 23.12
CA GLN A 668 16.67 14.87 21.69
C GLN A 668 17.89 15.65 21.18
N CYS A 669 18.12 16.86 21.71
CA CYS A 669 19.32 17.63 21.39
C CYS A 669 20.56 17.09 22.12
N PHE A 670 20.36 16.48 23.29
CA PHE A 670 21.42 15.94 24.13
C PHE A 670 21.04 14.52 24.60
N PRO A 671 21.12 13.51 23.71
CA PRO A 671 20.76 12.13 24.04
C PRO A 671 21.59 11.54 25.19
N SER A 672 22.83 12.00 25.34
CA SER A 672 23.82 11.51 26.31
C SER A 672 23.92 12.37 27.59
N GLY A 673 23.13 13.45 27.72
CA GLY A 673 23.41 14.51 28.69
C GLY A 673 24.59 15.40 28.25
N VAL A 674 24.80 16.53 28.91
CA VAL A 674 25.85 17.50 28.52
C VAL A 674 27.23 16.92 28.83
N VAL A 675 28.03 16.68 27.81
CA VAL A 675 29.47 16.42 27.95
C VAL A 675 30.14 17.78 28.19
N ALA A 676 30.68 18.00 29.39
CA ALA A 676 31.61 19.08 29.61
C ALA A 676 32.93 18.71 28.91
N GLN A 677 33.38 19.51 27.95
CA GLN A 677 34.74 19.38 27.42
C GLN A 677 35.66 20.32 28.19
N ALA A 678 36.58 19.71 28.93
CA ALA A 678 37.86 20.30 29.27
C ALA A 678 38.72 20.28 28.00
N SER A 679 39.34 21.43 27.70
CA SER A 679 40.57 21.52 26.93
C SER A 679 41.27 22.79 27.39
N ASP A 680 42.06 22.65 28.46
CA ASP A 680 43.25 23.46 28.63
C ASP A 680 44.20 23.08 27.47
N GLU A 681 44.30 23.95 26.46
CA GLU A 681 45.44 23.93 25.56
C GLU A 681 46.57 24.67 26.27
N GLU A 682 47.52 23.87 26.78
CA GLU A 682 48.83 24.34 27.20
C GLU A 682 49.48 25.14 26.07
N SER A 683 49.90 26.35 26.43
CA SER A 683 50.76 27.19 25.63
C SER A 683 52.09 26.48 25.34
N SER A 684 52.43 26.30 24.08
CA SER A 684 53.83 26.22 23.66
C SER A 684 54.08 27.33 22.64
N SER A 685 54.57 28.46 23.17
CA SER A 685 55.24 29.50 22.39
C SER A 685 56.73 29.19 22.42
N ASP A 686 57.30 28.96 21.25
CA ASP A 686 58.75 29.06 21.02
C ASP A 686 59.26 30.45 21.44
N GLY A 687 60.43 30.49 22.08
CA GLY A 687 61.04 31.71 22.58
C GLY A 687 62.39 31.45 23.23
N SER A 688 63.40 31.19 22.39
CA SER A 688 64.84 31.22 22.65
C SER A 688 65.28 32.09 23.84
N SER A 689 66.13 31.54 24.71
CA SER A 689 67.30 32.21 25.29
C SER A 689 68.17 31.23 26.10
N ILE A 690 69.38 31.00 25.57
CA ILE A 690 70.61 30.49 26.20
C ILE A 690 70.66 28.99 26.51
#